data_AF-A0A3R9EIY2-F1
#
_entry.id   AF-A0A3R9EIY2-F1
#
_cell.length_a   1.000
_cell.length_b   1.000
_cell.length_c   1.000
_cell.angle_alpha   90.00
_cell.angle_beta   90.00
_cell.angle_gamma   90.00
#
_symmetry.space_group_name_H-M   'P 1'
#
loop_
_entity.id
_entity.type
_entity.pdbx_description
1 polymer ?
#
loop_
_entity_poly.entity_id
_entity_poly.type
_entity_poly.pdbx_seq_one_letter_code
_entity_poly.pdbx_strand_id
1 'polypeptide(L)'
;MKIATKIVIASALMCSLAITSAGVFIGWESASLAEEALYKRSLNQLTSVREIKKNEIENYFMTIKGQLTSMASSYGTQQAMLEFSSAFSQYPIEQVHAKDIEKLKRYYTSSFASNYKASNGGNPANELGKLKALSPTATALQARYIGANQNPLGEKHLLNADSLDTQYDRVHKIHHPSLRRFLQEFGYYDIFLVDVNGNVVYSVFKELDYATNLISGPYSSTGLAKAYKQAKNQSESQYYLEDFAPYFPSYEAPASFMASPIVIDGKNEGVIIFQMPIDKINGIMTFEGNWSNAGLGVSGESYLAGPDMILRSESRFLLESPKEYFETLKNVNISAETIEQIKGKSSAIGQQAVATDSVKAALKGDSGSDLIKDYRGVEVLSTYSPIDAAGLKWAIVTEIDKSEALEDLTTLMRSNVITVTIMIAIGTMCAIIISFFVGNGIAKPIKAASEKIQLISKNNDLTARLNAEGKDEMGDLAKALNELFSQLQSIIVTFAQTSDSLNVNTKNMSDSMNTTRITVEEQSQRAESVATAVNQMSASISEVASFAARAAEFVKDGNKTGNKASNVGQNLGTEILRLNTEMQTAVEAIGRLHTESKSIAEVLDVIQGIAEQTNLLALNAAIEAARAGEQGRGFAVVADEVRSLAGRTQTSTEEIREKIESLQRETDSVSSCIGSADKSVSAGVETCDANSKMLEQIVDMLNDLNEMNIQIAAATEEQQAVTNDISSSITSIADSSSEVSQQVIDVDSVLKNLSSQSEQLNFEISKFIY
;
A
#
# COMPACT_ATOMS: atom_id res chain seq x y z
N MET A 1 -83.21 -15.89 -36.11
CA MET A 1 -81.92 -16.59 -35.91
C MET A 1 -82.17 -17.97 -35.35
N LYS A 2 -81.56 -19.01 -35.91
CA LYS A 2 -81.59 -20.38 -35.34
C LYS A 2 -80.89 -20.35 -33.97
N ILE A 3 -81.28 -21.24 -33.06
CA ILE A 3 -80.70 -21.36 -31.70
C ILE A 3 -79.16 -21.43 -31.77
N ALA A 4 -78.66 -22.23 -32.72
CA ALA A 4 -77.28 -22.27 -33.19
C ALA A 4 -76.62 -20.89 -33.32
N THR A 5 -77.14 -20.02 -34.18
CA THR A 5 -76.55 -18.71 -34.51
C THR A 5 -76.61 -17.72 -33.33
N LYS A 6 -77.57 -17.89 -32.40
CA LYS A 6 -77.62 -17.10 -31.15
C LYS A 6 -76.56 -17.53 -30.15
N ILE A 7 -76.27 -18.83 -30.07
CA ILE A 7 -75.26 -19.40 -29.18
C ILE A 7 -73.85 -19.03 -29.67
N VAL A 8 -73.54 -19.23 -30.96
CA VAL A 8 -72.25 -18.91 -31.61
C VAL A 8 -71.79 -17.47 -31.34
N ILE A 9 -72.68 -16.49 -31.55
CA ILE A 9 -72.35 -15.07 -31.45
C ILE A 9 -72.17 -14.65 -29.98
N ALA A 10 -72.99 -15.18 -29.06
CA ALA A 10 -72.89 -14.89 -27.64
C ALA A 10 -71.65 -15.52 -26.98
N SER A 11 -71.26 -16.74 -27.37
CA SER A 11 -70.08 -17.43 -26.84
C SER A 11 -68.76 -16.89 -27.41
N ALA A 12 -68.71 -16.53 -28.70
CA ALA A 12 -67.51 -15.92 -29.30
C ALA A 12 -67.18 -14.54 -28.69
N LEU A 13 -68.21 -13.72 -28.41
CA LEU A 13 -68.04 -12.42 -27.75
C LEU A 13 -67.59 -12.54 -26.29
N MET A 14 -68.11 -13.52 -25.52
CA MET A 14 -67.68 -13.72 -24.13
C MET A 14 -66.25 -14.27 -24.01
N CYS A 15 -65.88 -15.25 -24.84
CA CYS A 15 -64.54 -15.87 -24.77
C CYS A 15 -63.44 -14.95 -25.29
N SER A 16 -63.70 -14.17 -26.35
CA SER A 16 -62.72 -13.21 -26.88
C SER A 16 -62.41 -12.08 -25.88
N LEU A 17 -63.44 -11.57 -25.17
CA LEU A 17 -63.29 -10.56 -24.12
C LEU A 17 -62.48 -11.09 -22.92
N ALA A 18 -62.72 -12.34 -22.52
CA ALA A 18 -61.99 -12.98 -21.42
C ALA A 18 -60.50 -13.21 -21.75
N ILE A 19 -60.18 -13.71 -22.95
CA ILE A 19 -58.79 -13.97 -23.38
C ILE A 19 -57.98 -12.67 -23.52
N THR A 20 -58.57 -11.62 -24.09
CA THR A 20 -57.90 -10.32 -24.17
C THR A 20 -57.68 -9.70 -22.80
N SER A 21 -58.68 -9.76 -21.90
CA SER A 21 -58.54 -9.22 -20.55
C SER A 21 -57.45 -9.95 -19.73
N ALA A 22 -57.37 -11.29 -19.83
CA ALA A 22 -56.36 -12.08 -19.14
C ALA A 22 -54.95 -11.87 -19.73
N GLY A 23 -54.81 -11.80 -21.05
CA GLY A 23 -53.52 -11.58 -21.71
C GLY A 23 -52.94 -10.19 -21.41
N VAL A 24 -53.78 -9.15 -21.42
CA VAL A 24 -53.37 -7.79 -21.04
C VAL A 24 -52.97 -7.73 -19.57
N PHE A 25 -53.74 -8.37 -18.67
CA PHE A 25 -53.44 -8.40 -17.24
C PHE A 25 -52.11 -9.12 -16.96
N ILE A 26 -51.89 -10.31 -17.52
CA ILE A 26 -50.65 -11.07 -17.33
C ILE A 26 -49.45 -10.32 -17.92
N GLY A 27 -49.60 -9.69 -19.08
CA GLY A 27 -48.54 -8.88 -19.71
C GLY A 27 -48.16 -7.66 -18.88
N TRP A 28 -49.15 -6.96 -18.32
CA TRP A 28 -48.94 -5.81 -17.43
C TRP A 28 -48.29 -6.23 -16.11
N GLU A 29 -48.80 -7.27 -15.46
CA GLU A 29 -48.26 -7.78 -14.20
C GLU A 29 -46.80 -8.25 -14.36
N SER A 30 -46.52 -9.04 -15.41
CA SER A 30 -45.18 -9.52 -15.75
C SER A 30 -44.19 -8.39 -16.02
N ALA A 31 -44.62 -7.34 -16.74
CA ALA A 31 -43.80 -6.17 -16.98
C ALA A 31 -43.47 -5.42 -15.67
N SER A 32 -44.46 -5.25 -14.77
CA SER A 32 -44.23 -4.58 -13.48
C SER A 32 -43.29 -5.37 -12.57
N LEU A 33 -43.46 -6.70 -12.50
CA LEU A 33 -42.59 -7.58 -11.71
C LEU A 33 -41.15 -7.60 -12.26
N ALA A 34 -40.98 -7.56 -13.58
CA ALA A 34 -39.67 -7.51 -14.21
C ALA A 34 -38.96 -6.17 -13.93
N GLU A 35 -39.69 -5.05 -14.02
CA GLU A 35 -39.17 -3.72 -13.70
C GLU A 35 -38.73 -3.64 -12.23
N GLU A 36 -39.57 -4.08 -11.29
CA GLU A 36 -39.26 -4.09 -9.86
C GLU A 36 -38.05 -5.00 -9.56
N ALA A 37 -37.99 -6.19 -10.17
CA ALA A 37 -36.89 -7.13 -9.98
C ALA A 37 -35.55 -6.60 -10.51
N LEU A 38 -35.54 -6.00 -11.70
CA LEU A 38 -34.33 -5.38 -12.27
C LEU A 38 -33.89 -4.17 -11.47
N TYR A 39 -34.82 -3.30 -11.08
CA TYR A 39 -34.54 -2.15 -10.23
C TYR A 39 -33.89 -2.59 -8.90
N LYS A 40 -34.46 -3.60 -8.24
CA LYS A 40 -33.92 -4.16 -6.99
C LYS A 40 -32.56 -4.83 -7.18
N ARG A 41 -32.35 -5.54 -8.29
CA ARG A 41 -31.06 -6.16 -8.63
C ARG A 41 -29.97 -5.10 -8.79
N SER A 42 -30.23 -4.06 -9.59
CA SER A 42 -29.28 -2.97 -9.83
C SER A 42 -28.97 -2.21 -8.55
N LEU A 43 -29.98 -1.90 -7.71
CA LEU A 43 -29.75 -1.28 -6.41
C LEU A 43 -28.91 -2.14 -5.45
N ASN A 44 -29.17 -3.46 -5.39
CA ASN A 44 -28.39 -4.37 -4.56
C ASN A 44 -26.93 -4.45 -5.02
N GLN A 45 -26.69 -4.45 -6.33
CA GLN A 45 -25.36 -4.41 -6.93
C GLN A 45 -24.62 -3.12 -6.56
N LEU A 46 -25.24 -1.95 -6.78
CA LEU A 46 -24.65 -0.66 -6.41
C LEU A 46 -24.39 -0.55 -4.91
N THR A 47 -25.33 -1.02 -4.09
CA THR A 47 -25.18 -1.08 -2.62
C THR A 47 -23.99 -1.94 -2.23
N SER A 48 -23.82 -3.11 -2.85
CA SER A 48 -22.69 -4.00 -2.56
C SER A 48 -21.36 -3.34 -2.92
N VAL A 49 -21.28 -2.70 -4.09
CA VAL A 49 -20.11 -1.93 -4.52
C VAL A 49 -19.81 -0.78 -3.55
N ARG A 50 -20.84 -0.01 -3.16
CA ARG A 50 -20.74 1.08 -2.18
C ARG A 50 -20.21 0.58 -0.84
N GLU A 51 -20.76 -0.51 -0.29
CA GLU A 51 -20.31 -1.06 1.00
C GLU A 51 -18.87 -1.55 0.96
N ILE A 52 -18.44 -2.17 -0.15
CA ILE A 52 -17.04 -2.54 -0.35
C ILE A 52 -16.15 -1.29 -0.34
N LYS A 53 -16.51 -0.26 -1.12
CA LYS A 53 -15.73 0.99 -1.20
C LYS A 53 -15.73 1.79 0.09
N LYS A 54 -16.84 1.80 0.81
CA LYS A 54 -16.92 2.39 2.14
C LYS A 54 -15.91 1.73 3.07
N ASN A 55 -15.92 0.40 3.16
CA ASN A 55 -15.00 -0.34 4.01
C ASN A 55 -13.53 -0.15 3.60
N GLU A 56 -13.22 -0.13 2.30
CA GLU A 56 -11.86 0.13 1.81
C GLU A 56 -11.34 1.51 2.21
N ILE A 57 -12.18 2.55 2.10
CA ILE A 57 -11.80 3.91 2.50
C ILE A 57 -11.67 4.04 4.03
N GLU A 58 -12.58 3.47 4.81
CA GLU A 58 -12.47 3.47 6.29
C GLU A 58 -11.20 2.74 6.74
N ASN A 59 -10.90 1.57 6.15
CA ASN A 59 -9.66 0.82 6.40
C ASN A 59 -8.40 1.58 5.99
N TYR A 60 -8.46 2.30 4.87
CA TYR A 60 -7.36 3.15 4.42
C TYR A 60 -7.02 4.24 5.43
N PHE A 61 -8.04 4.95 5.93
CA PHE A 61 -7.85 5.96 6.99
C PHE A 61 -7.36 5.36 8.31
N MET A 62 -7.86 4.17 8.70
CA MET A 62 -7.36 3.47 9.88
C MET A 62 -5.89 3.07 9.75
N THR A 63 -5.47 2.65 8.55
CA THR A 63 -4.07 2.29 8.25
C THR A 63 -3.16 3.51 8.39
N ILE A 64 -3.55 4.65 7.81
CA ILE A 64 -2.78 5.90 7.91
C ILE A 64 -2.71 6.40 9.35
N LYS A 65 -3.82 6.33 10.10
CA LYS A 65 -3.82 6.63 11.53
C LYS A 65 -2.81 5.77 12.29
N GLY A 66 -2.81 4.46 12.05
CA GLY A 66 -1.88 3.53 12.69
C GLY A 66 -0.43 3.84 12.36
N GLN A 67 -0.14 4.14 11.08
CA GLN A 67 1.18 4.54 10.61
C GLN A 67 1.64 5.86 11.25
N LEU A 68 0.78 6.89 11.28
CA LEU A 68 1.08 8.20 11.85
C LEU A 68 1.36 8.12 13.35
N THR A 69 0.48 7.47 14.11
CA THR A 69 0.60 7.39 15.59
C THR A 69 1.77 6.51 16.01
N SER A 70 2.04 5.41 15.28
CA SER A 70 3.22 4.57 15.50
C SER A 70 4.51 5.34 15.19
N MET A 71 4.54 6.09 14.09
CA MET A 71 5.70 6.90 13.72
C MET A 71 5.92 8.03 14.72
N ALA A 72 4.87 8.72 15.17
CA ALA A 72 4.94 9.77 16.20
C ALA A 72 5.56 9.28 17.52
N SER A 73 5.30 8.02 17.87
CA SER A 73 5.77 7.40 19.12
C SER A 73 7.12 6.67 18.95
N SER A 74 7.66 6.61 17.73
CA SER A 74 8.93 5.94 17.47
C SER A 74 10.11 6.75 17.99
N TYR A 75 11.08 6.08 18.61
CA TYR A 75 12.29 6.71 19.13
C TYR A 75 13.02 7.52 18.05
N GLY A 76 13.13 7.00 16.83
CA GLY A 76 13.78 7.71 15.71
C GLY A 76 13.10 9.03 15.37
N THR A 77 11.77 9.08 15.36
CA THR A 77 11.02 10.32 15.08
C THR A 77 11.09 11.30 16.25
N GLN A 78 11.03 10.81 17.48
CA GLN A 78 11.21 11.63 18.69
C GLN A 78 12.58 12.30 18.72
N GLN A 79 13.65 11.54 18.44
CA GLN A 79 15.01 12.11 18.33
C GLN A 79 15.14 13.08 17.16
N ALA A 80 14.58 12.74 15.98
CA ALA A 80 14.56 13.65 14.85
C ALA A 80 13.90 14.99 15.20
N MET A 81 12.75 14.97 15.90
CA MET A 81 12.07 16.19 16.34
C MET A 81 12.96 17.07 17.23
N LEU A 82 13.61 16.49 18.24
CA LEU A 82 14.49 17.22 19.15
C LEU A 82 15.70 17.81 18.42
N GLU A 83 16.38 16.99 17.62
CA GLU A 83 17.59 17.40 16.91
C GLU A 83 17.30 18.45 15.82
N PHE A 84 16.24 18.27 15.02
CA PHE A 84 15.84 19.26 14.03
C PHE A 84 15.41 20.56 14.69
N SER A 85 14.64 20.52 15.77
CA SER A 85 14.22 21.73 16.48
C SER A 85 15.40 22.51 17.04
N SER A 86 16.37 21.82 17.65
CA SER A 86 17.60 22.45 18.13
C SER A 86 18.42 23.05 16.99
N ALA A 87 18.69 22.27 15.94
CA ALA A 87 19.50 22.71 14.80
C ALA A 87 18.85 23.84 13.99
N PHE A 88 17.52 23.85 13.90
CA PHE A 88 16.74 24.91 13.27
C PHE A 88 16.90 26.24 14.01
N SER A 89 16.79 26.21 15.34
CA SER A 89 16.90 27.42 16.18
C SER A 89 18.30 28.06 16.16
N GLN A 90 19.32 27.26 15.88
CA GLN A 90 20.74 27.66 15.85
C GLN A 90 21.30 27.76 14.42
N TYR A 91 20.44 27.79 13.40
CA TYR A 91 20.89 27.79 12.02
C TYR A 91 21.71 29.05 11.70
N PRO A 92 22.95 28.92 11.17
CA PRO A 92 23.86 30.05 10.99
C PRO A 92 23.50 30.85 9.74
N ILE A 93 22.50 31.74 9.85
CA ILE A 93 21.94 32.51 8.73
C ILE A 93 23.00 33.36 8.01
N GLU A 94 24.02 33.82 8.72
CA GLU A 94 25.14 34.60 8.20
C GLU A 94 26.06 33.82 7.26
N GLN A 95 26.05 32.48 7.30
CA GLN A 95 26.81 31.64 6.38
C GLN A 95 26.13 31.50 5.01
N VAL A 96 24.85 31.85 4.89
CA VAL A 96 24.11 31.77 3.62
C VAL A 96 24.42 32.97 2.74
N HIS A 97 25.04 32.69 1.59
CA HIS A 97 25.44 33.74 0.65
C HIS A 97 24.23 34.39 -0.04
N ALA A 98 24.32 35.70 -0.30
CA ALA A 98 23.31 36.46 -1.04
C ALA A 98 22.96 35.86 -2.41
N LYS A 99 23.93 35.21 -3.08
CA LYS A 99 23.70 34.50 -4.36
C LYS A 99 22.67 33.37 -4.24
N ASP A 100 22.59 32.70 -3.09
CA ASP A 100 21.67 31.59 -2.89
C ASP A 100 20.27 32.10 -2.53
N ILE A 101 20.17 33.24 -1.83
CA ILE A 101 18.91 33.97 -1.63
C ILE A 101 18.34 34.45 -2.99
N GLU A 102 19.18 34.94 -3.89
CA GLU A 102 18.74 35.31 -5.25
C GLU A 102 18.26 34.09 -6.07
N LYS A 103 18.84 32.89 -5.86
CA LYS A 103 18.29 31.66 -6.46
C LYS A 103 16.92 31.31 -5.91
N LEU A 104 16.69 31.48 -4.60
CA LEU A 104 15.36 31.29 -4.00
C LEU A 104 14.34 32.25 -4.59
N LYS A 105 14.68 33.53 -4.68
CA LYS A 105 13.83 34.55 -5.29
C LYS A 105 13.49 34.19 -6.74
N ARG A 106 14.49 33.73 -7.50
CA ARG A 106 14.27 33.22 -8.86
C ARG A 106 13.30 32.04 -8.85
N TYR A 107 13.49 31.05 -7.98
CA TYR A 107 12.58 29.91 -7.86
C TYR A 107 11.12 30.33 -7.64
N TYR A 108 10.86 31.27 -6.71
CA TYR A 108 9.53 31.84 -6.47
C TYR A 108 8.96 32.53 -7.72
N THR A 109 9.75 33.39 -8.37
CA THR A 109 9.28 34.23 -9.49
C THR A 109 9.27 33.56 -10.86
N SER A 110 9.99 32.44 -11.04
CA SER A 110 10.07 31.74 -12.32
C SER A 110 9.43 30.35 -12.23
N SER A 111 10.07 29.40 -11.57
CA SER A 111 9.68 27.99 -11.61
C SER A 111 8.34 27.76 -10.94
N PHE A 112 8.17 28.29 -9.72
CA PHE A 112 6.92 28.16 -8.97
C PHE A 112 5.80 29.00 -9.62
N ALA A 113 6.03 30.28 -9.88
CA ALA A 113 5.04 31.17 -10.49
C ALA A 113 4.52 30.66 -11.84
N SER A 114 5.39 30.09 -12.69
CA SER A 114 5.00 29.52 -13.98
C SER A 114 4.05 28.34 -13.80
N ASN A 115 4.37 27.42 -12.89
CA ASN A 115 3.54 26.24 -12.64
C ASN A 115 2.24 26.62 -11.94
N TYR A 116 2.27 27.53 -10.97
CA TYR A 116 1.08 28.06 -10.32
C TYR A 116 0.13 28.66 -11.35
N LYS A 117 0.65 29.49 -12.26
CA LYS A 117 -0.13 30.12 -13.33
C LYS A 117 -0.72 29.08 -14.29
N ALA A 118 0.04 28.04 -14.64
CA ALA A 118 -0.43 26.96 -15.50
C ALA A 118 -1.57 26.16 -14.85
N SER A 119 -1.44 25.83 -13.55
CA SER A 119 -2.43 25.05 -12.82
C SER A 119 -3.67 25.83 -12.39
N ASN A 120 -3.63 27.16 -12.39
CA ASN A 120 -4.71 28.02 -11.89
C ASN A 120 -5.27 28.97 -12.96
N GLY A 121 -5.44 28.49 -14.19
CA GLY A 121 -6.17 29.20 -15.24
C GLY A 121 -5.53 30.52 -15.68
N GLY A 122 -4.21 30.69 -15.51
CA GLY A 122 -3.50 31.90 -15.88
C GLY A 122 -3.42 32.97 -14.78
N ASN A 123 -4.01 32.74 -13.61
CA ASN A 123 -3.94 33.69 -12.49
C ASN A 123 -2.54 33.68 -11.84
N PRO A 124 -1.90 34.84 -11.63
CA PRO A 124 -0.62 34.92 -10.93
C PRO A 124 -0.81 34.64 -9.44
N ALA A 125 0.19 34.03 -8.79
CA ALA A 125 0.17 33.90 -7.33
C ALA A 125 0.62 35.22 -6.67
N ASN A 126 0.55 35.27 -5.34
CA ASN A 126 1.19 36.32 -4.54
C ASN A 126 2.57 35.84 -4.04
N GLU A 127 3.42 35.34 -4.94
CA GLU A 127 4.68 34.65 -4.61
C GLU A 127 5.64 35.59 -3.88
N LEU A 128 5.76 36.84 -4.35
CA LEU A 128 6.62 37.85 -3.72
C LEU A 128 6.10 38.29 -2.35
N GLY A 129 4.78 38.33 -2.15
CA GLY A 129 4.20 38.59 -0.84
C GLY A 129 4.52 37.47 0.16
N LYS A 130 4.43 36.21 -0.28
CA LYS A 130 4.78 35.03 0.53
C LYS A 130 6.27 35.01 0.87
N LEU A 131 7.15 35.30 -0.11
CA LEU A 131 8.59 35.37 0.09
C LEU A 131 8.98 36.47 1.10
N LYS A 132 8.35 37.66 1.02
CA LYS A 132 8.61 38.77 1.97
C LYS A 132 8.15 38.46 3.40
N ALA A 133 7.21 37.55 3.56
CA ALA A 133 6.69 37.15 4.87
C ALA A 133 7.53 36.05 5.54
N LEU A 134 8.60 35.56 4.90
CA LEU A 134 9.52 34.59 5.50
C LEU A 134 10.37 35.24 6.60
N SER A 135 10.64 34.47 7.67
CA SER A 135 11.64 34.86 8.66
C SER A 135 13.06 34.80 8.07
N PRO A 136 14.07 35.40 8.72
CA PRO A 136 15.46 35.26 8.29
C PRO A 136 15.92 33.80 8.21
N THR A 137 15.57 32.98 9.21
CA THR A 137 15.88 31.55 9.25
C THR A 137 15.18 30.78 8.12
N ALA A 138 13.89 31.04 7.88
CA ALA A 138 13.14 30.43 6.79
C ALA A 138 13.77 30.78 5.43
N THR A 139 14.13 32.04 5.23
CA THR A 139 14.81 32.52 4.02
C THR A 139 16.13 31.79 3.80
N ALA A 140 16.94 31.65 4.86
CA ALA A 140 18.24 30.99 4.80
C ALA A 140 18.11 29.50 4.46
N LEU A 141 17.24 28.76 5.16
CA LEU A 141 17.03 27.32 4.94
C LEU A 141 16.41 27.03 3.57
N GLN A 142 15.39 27.77 3.15
CA GLN A 142 14.81 27.59 1.81
C GLN A 142 15.81 27.96 0.71
N ALA A 143 16.67 28.97 0.92
CA ALA A 143 17.70 29.31 -0.05
C ALA A 143 18.68 28.16 -0.30
N ARG A 144 18.98 27.36 0.73
CA ARG A 144 19.87 26.20 0.61
C ARG A 144 19.15 24.95 0.09
N TYR A 145 18.02 24.58 0.70
CA TYR A 145 17.32 23.32 0.41
C TYR A 145 16.37 23.38 -0.79
N ILE A 146 15.94 24.57 -1.23
CA ILE A 146 15.06 24.76 -2.40
C ILE A 146 15.82 25.49 -3.52
N GLY A 147 16.35 26.68 -3.23
CA GLY A 147 16.97 27.56 -4.22
C GLY A 147 18.31 27.04 -4.76
N ALA A 148 19.22 26.61 -3.89
CA ALA A 148 20.53 26.09 -4.26
C ALA A 148 20.53 24.59 -4.60
N ASN A 149 19.47 23.87 -4.26
CA ASN A 149 19.30 22.45 -4.52
C ASN A 149 19.20 22.18 -6.04
N GLN A 150 20.14 21.40 -6.56
CA GLN A 150 20.31 21.13 -7.99
C GLN A 150 19.30 20.13 -8.55
N ASN A 151 18.59 19.38 -7.70
CA ASN A 151 17.59 18.44 -8.16
C ASN A 151 16.43 19.18 -8.86
N PRO A 152 15.75 18.55 -9.84
CA PRO A 152 14.57 19.11 -10.49
C PRO A 152 13.45 19.51 -9.52
N LEU A 153 12.47 20.24 -10.05
CA LEU A 153 11.22 20.52 -9.33
C LEU A 153 10.51 19.19 -9.00
N GLY A 154 9.98 19.06 -7.78
CA GLY A 154 9.42 17.80 -7.29
C GLY A 154 10.46 16.80 -6.76
N GLU A 155 11.75 16.99 -7.05
CA GLU A 155 12.82 16.05 -6.66
C GLU A 155 13.74 16.59 -5.55
N LYS A 156 13.34 17.68 -4.89
CA LYS A 156 14.15 18.32 -3.85
C LYS A 156 14.43 17.42 -2.64
N HIS A 157 13.55 16.44 -2.41
CA HIS A 157 13.72 15.35 -1.44
C HIS A 157 14.91 14.42 -1.73
N LEU A 158 15.60 14.50 -2.88
CA LEU A 158 16.78 13.67 -3.14
C LEU A 158 18.07 14.20 -2.47
N LEU A 159 18.07 15.46 -2.00
CA LEU A 159 19.21 16.06 -1.32
C LEU A 159 19.33 15.52 0.12
N ASN A 160 20.34 14.68 0.38
CA ASN A 160 20.58 14.13 1.72
C ASN A 160 21.26 15.10 2.69
N ALA A 161 22.14 15.98 2.20
CA ALA A 161 22.84 16.98 3.01
C ALA A 161 23.25 18.16 2.12
N ASP A 162 23.16 19.39 2.64
CA ASP A 162 23.65 20.58 1.95
C ASP A 162 25.18 20.74 2.09
N SER A 163 25.79 21.50 1.18
CA SER A 163 27.24 21.71 1.14
C SER A 163 27.80 22.66 2.19
N LEU A 164 26.97 23.36 2.97
CA LEU A 164 27.44 24.19 4.09
C LEU A 164 27.88 23.37 5.31
N ASP A 165 27.48 22.10 5.42
CA ASP A 165 27.76 21.19 6.55
C ASP A 165 27.45 21.83 7.92
N THR A 166 26.33 22.56 7.99
CA THR A 166 25.80 23.08 9.24
C THR A 166 25.34 21.95 10.16
N GLN A 167 25.06 22.26 11.43
CA GLN A 167 24.46 21.26 12.33
C GLN A 167 23.16 20.70 11.76
N TYR A 168 22.33 21.54 11.15
CA TYR A 168 21.08 21.12 10.51
C TYR A 168 21.34 20.12 9.37
N ASP A 169 22.39 20.33 8.58
CA ASP A 169 22.74 19.43 7.46
C ASP A 169 23.20 18.06 7.95
N ARG A 170 23.92 18.02 9.08
CA ARG A 170 24.31 16.76 9.73
C ARG A 170 23.11 16.00 10.29
N VAL A 171 22.17 16.69 10.96
CA VAL A 171 20.91 16.10 11.44
C VAL A 171 20.07 15.61 10.26
N HIS A 172 19.96 16.41 9.20
CA HIS A 172 19.26 16.02 7.98
C HIS A 172 19.86 14.75 7.36
N LYS A 173 21.19 14.65 7.27
CA LYS A 173 21.89 13.46 6.75
C LYS A 173 21.57 12.18 7.52
N ILE A 174 21.34 12.28 8.83
CA ILE A 174 21.02 11.15 9.71
C ILE A 174 19.57 10.70 9.51
N HIS A 175 18.61 11.62 9.65
CA HIS A 175 17.18 11.26 9.73
C HIS A 175 16.49 11.19 8.38
N HIS A 176 16.84 12.06 7.43
CA HIS A 176 16.11 12.20 6.17
C HIS A 176 16.01 10.92 5.33
N PRO A 177 17.06 10.08 5.19
CA PRO A 177 16.94 8.85 4.41
C PRO A 177 15.84 7.90 4.91
N SER A 178 15.64 7.82 6.23
CA SER A 178 14.61 6.96 6.83
C SER A 178 13.19 7.53 6.61
N LEU A 179 13.00 8.83 6.88
CA LEU A 179 11.74 9.54 6.70
C LEU A 179 11.31 9.55 5.22
N ARG A 180 12.27 9.77 4.31
CA ARG A 180 12.04 9.68 2.87
C ARG A 180 11.66 8.28 2.42
N ARG A 181 12.35 7.24 2.92
CA ARG A 181 12.00 5.86 2.60
C ARG A 181 10.58 5.53 3.06
N PHE A 182 10.22 5.91 4.28
CA PHE A 182 8.87 5.71 4.80
C PHE A 182 7.81 6.41 3.92
N LEU A 183 8.06 7.67 3.56
CA LEU A 183 7.20 8.40 2.63
C LEU A 183 7.04 7.65 1.31
N GLN A 184 8.14 7.19 0.71
CA GLN A 184 8.13 6.54 -0.60
C GLN A 184 7.43 5.19 -0.59
N GLU A 185 7.65 4.40 0.48
CA GLU A 185 7.05 3.07 0.63
C GLU A 185 5.52 3.14 0.75
N PHE A 186 5.01 4.12 1.51
CA PHE A 186 3.58 4.28 1.76
C PHE A 186 2.90 5.30 0.83
N GLY A 187 3.67 5.97 -0.02
CA GLY A 187 3.20 6.88 -1.06
C GLY A 187 2.66 8.22 -0.55
N TYR A 188 3.06 8.69 0.63
CA TYR A 188 2.64 10.01 1.15
C TYR A 188 3.14 11.16 0.27
N TYR A 189 2.39 12.27 0.18
CA TYR A 189 2.88 13.44 -0.56
C TYR A 189 4.00 14.16 0.17
N ASP A 190 3.87 14.34 1.49
CA ASP A 190 4.93 14.89 2.33
C ASP A 190 4.75 14.46 3.79
N ILE A 191 5.84 14.51 4.54
CA ILE A 191 5.89 14.29 5.99
C ILE A 191 6.58 15.49 6.63
N PHE A 192 5.89 16.13 7.56
CA PHE A 192 6.36 17.31 8.28
C PHE A 192 6.68 16.99 9.73
N LEU A 193 7.72 17.61 10.26
CA LEU A 193 7.93 17.77 11.70
C LEU A 193 7.79 19.25 12.03
N VAL A 194 6.88 19.56 12.96
CA VAL A 194 6.59 20.92 13.39
C VAL A 194 6.86 21.05 14.89
N ASP A 195 7.73 21.97 15.29
CA ASP A 195 8.08 22.16 16.70
C ASP A 195 6.93 22.76 17.52
N VAL A 196 7.10 22.84 18.85
CA VAL A 196 6.11 23.45 19.76
C VAL A 196 5.83 24.94 19.50
N ASN A 197 6.70 25.63 18.77
CA ASN A 197 6.56 27.04 18.39
C ASN A 197 5.89 27.23 17.02
N GLY A 198 5.56 26.13 16.34
CA GLY A 198 4.90 26.11 15.04
C GLY A 198 5.84 26.23 13.85
N ASN A 199 7.15 26.10 14.04
CA ASN A 199 8.10 26.08 12.94
C ASN A 199 8.07 24.71 12.25
N VAL A 200 7.91 24.68 10.93
CA VAL A 200 8.09 23.48 10.10
C VAL A 200 9.59 23.19 10.02
N VAL A 201 10.13 22.57 11.07
CA VAL A 201 11.57 22.32 11.21
C VAL A 201 12.06 21.25 10.22
N TYR A 202 11.15 20.45 9.66
CA TYR A 202 11.46 19.47 8.63
C TYR A 202 10.26 19.22 7.70
N SER A 203 10.56 19.00 6.42
CA SER A 203 9.66 18.44 5.39
C SER A 203 10.49 17.50 4.50
N VAL A 204 9.90 16.41 3.99
CA VAL A 204 10.59 15.50 3.07
C VAL A 204 10.78 16.16 1.71
N PHE A 205 9.73 16.72 1.12
CA PHE A 205 9.76 17.34 -0.22
C PHE A 205 10.36 18.74 -0.26
N LYS A 206 10.39 19.44 0.87
CA LYS A 206 10.85 20.83 0.99
C LYS A 206 10.14 21.75 -0.02
N GLU A 207 8.83 21.83 0.09
CA GLU A 207 8.03 22.82 -0.66
C GLU A 207 8.08 24.20 0.03
N LEU A 208 7.27 25.15 -0.43
CA LEU A 208 7.34 26.53 0.07
C LEU A 208 6.90 26.69 1.53
N ASP A 209 6.25 25.70 2.13
CA ASP A 209 5.92 25.64 3.56
C ASP A 209 7.11 25.27 4.47
N TYR A 210 8.15 24.65 3.91
CA TYR A 210 9.33 24.23 4.67
C TYR A 210 10.02 25.43 5.33
N ALA A 211 10.45 25.25 6.59
CA ALA A 211 11.05 26.27 7.43
C ALA A 211 10.15 27.48 7.78
N THR A 212 8.87 27.47 7.38
CA THR A 212 7.93 28.54 7.76
C THR A 212 7.30 28.30 9.12
N ASN A 213 6.59 29.30 9.64
CA ASN A 213 5.87 29.19 10.92
C ASN A 213 4.35 29.12 10.70
N LEU A 214 3.71 28.08 11.24
CA LEU A 214 2.28 27.80 11.10
C LEU A 214 1.39 28.62 12.05
N ILE A 215 1.98 29.42 12.96
CA ILE A 215 1.26 30.32 13.85
C ILE A 215 1.28 31.75 13.30
N SER A 216 2.45 32.26 12.93
CA SER A 216 2.66 33.67 12.54
C SER A 216 3.15 33.88 11.11
N GLY A 217 3.46 32.81 10.38
CA GLY A 217 4.04 32.88 9.03
C GLY A 217 3.00 32.91 7.90
N PRO A 218 3.49 32.83 6.64
CA PRO A 218 2.66 33.00 5.43
C PRO A 218 1.59 31.92 5.23
N TYR A 219 1.69 30.80 5.92
CA TYR A 219 0.77 29.65 5.81
C TYR A 219 -0.03 29.40 7.09
N SER A 220 -0.13 30.39 7.98
CA SER A 220 -0.83 30.27 9.29
C SER A 220 -2.34 29.99 9.21
N SER A 221 -2.95 30.16 8.03
CA SER A 221 -4.37 29.92 7.76
C SER A 221 -4.66 28.66 6.92
N THR A 222 -3.63 27.88 6.56
CA THR A 222 -3.78 26.69 5.70
C THR A 222 -4.29 25.47 6.48
N GLY A 223 -4.66 24.41 5.76
CA GLY A 223 -4.99 23.12 6.35
C GLY A 223 -3.85 22.54 7.21
N LEU A 224 -2.60 22.65 6.75
CA LEU A 224 -1.41 22.24 7.52
C LEU A 224 -1.34 22.95 8.89
N ALA A 225 -1.59 24.26 8.93
CA ALA A 225 -1.57 25.03 10.16
C ALA A 225 -2.74 24.67 11.10
N LYS A 226 -3.92 24.37 10.57
CA LYS A 226 -5.05 23.90 11.37
C LYS A 226 -4.78 22.51 11.96
N ALA A 227 -4.25 21.58 11.17
CA ALA A 227 -3.88 20.24 11.62
C ALA A 227 -2.87 20.30 12.76
N TYR A 228 -1.83 21.14 12.63
CA TYR A 228 -0.87 21.41 13.71
C TYR A 228 -1.54 21.94 14.99
N LYS A 229 -2.36 23.00 14.88
CA LYS A 229 -3.01 23.65 16.03
C LYS A 229 -3.92 22.69 16.79
N GLN A 230 -4.60 21.79 16.08
CA GLN A 230 -5.48 20.79 16.69
C GLN A 230 -4.66 19.68 17.34
N ALA A 231 -3.71 19.08 16.63
CA ALA A 231 -2.90 17.98 17.15
C ALA A 231 -2.01 18.37 18.34
N LYS A 232 -1.51 19.62 18.39
CA LYS A 232 -0.66 20.10 19.49
C LYS A 232 -1.33 19.96 20.87
N ASN A 233 -2.66 20.08 20.94
CA ASN A 233 -3.39 20.03 22.21
C ASN A 233 -3.94 18.62 22.52
N GLN A 234 -3.62 17.63 21.68
CA GLN A 234 -4.09 16.26 21.87
C GLN A 234 -3.19 15.48 22.83
N SER A 235 -3.73 14.41 23.40
CA SER A 235 -2.95 13.46 24.21
C SER A 235 -2.07 12.57 23.33
N GLU A 236 -1.14 11.83 23.95
CA GLU A 236 -0.32 10.84 23.26
C GLU A 236 -1.19 9.84 22.47
N SER A 237 -0.71 9.43 21.30
CA SER A 237 -1.39 8.51 20.37
C SER A 237 -2.76 8.97 19.84
N GLN A 238 -3.18 10.21 20.11
CA GLN A 238 -4.34 10.82 19.46
C GLN A 238 -3.93 11.49 18.15
N TYR A 239 -4.90 11.74 17.27
CA TYR A 239 -4.66 12.32 15.97
C TYR A 239 -5.77 13.29 15.60
N TYR A 240 -5.52 14.12 14.59
CA TYR A 240 -6.52 14.98 13.98
C TYR A 240 -6.35 14.95 12.46
N LEU A 241 -7.47 14.82 11.75
CA LEU A 241 -7.52 14.92 10.29
C LEU A 241 -8.14 16.27 9.90
N GLU A 242 -7.40 17.08 9.17
CA GLU A 242 -7.95 18.25 8.47
C GLU A 242 -8.39 17.83 7.05
N ASP A 243 -9.62 18.17 6.71
CA ASP A 243 -10.22 17.88 5.39
C ASP A 243 -9.47 18.60 4.25
N PHE A 244 -9.75 18.18 3.01
CA PHE A 244 -9.19 18.76 1.80
C PHE A 244 -9.55 20.24 1.66
N ALA A 245 -8.52 21.06 1.45
CA ALA A 245 -8.66 22.47 1.10
C ALA A 245 -7.58 22.86 0.07
N PRO A 246 -7.79 23.93 -0.72
CA PRO A 246 -6.75 24.47 -1.59
C PRO A 246 -5.47 24.78 -0.80
N TYR A 247 -4.33 24.29 -1.30
CA TYR A 247 -3.06 24.43 -0.64
C TYR A 247 -2.01 25.08 -1.54
N PHE A 248 -1.64 26.32 -1.20
CA PHE A 248 -0.75 27.15 -2.01
C PHE A 248 0.58 26.47 -2.37
N PRO A 249 1.34 25.84 -1.45
CA PRO A 249 2.59 25.16 -1.80
C PRO A 249 2.41 24.08 -2.88
N SER A 250 1.25 23.43 -2.93
CA SER A 250 0.87 22.48 -3.98
C SER A 250 0.02 23.13 -5.08
N TYR A 251 0.26 24.40 -5.42
CA TYR A 251 -0.40 25.14 -6.51
C TYR A 251 -1.93 25.22 -6.39
N GLU A 252 -2.47 25.32 -5.17
CA GLU A 252 -3.91 25.26 -4.87
C GLU A 252 -4.57 23.92 -5.22
N ALA A 253 -3.79 22.86 -5.43
CA ALA A 253 -4.32 21.51 -5.41
C ALA A 253 -4.93 21.22 -4.03
N PRO A 254 -6.01 20.42 -3.96
CA PRO A 254 -6.58 20.00 -2.69
C PRO A 254 -5.56 19.20 -1.87
N ALA A 255 -5.31 19.62 -0.64
CA ALA A 255 -4.49 18.87 0.30
C ALA A 255 -5.24 18.66 1.61
N SER A 256 -5.12 17.45 2.16
CA SER A 256 -5.61 17.04 3.47
C SER A 256 -4.42 16.61 4.33
N PHE A 257 -4.51 16.84 5.64
CA PHE A 257 -3.39 16.63 6.56
C PHE A 257 -3.84 15.85 7.78
N MET A 258 -3.15 14.77 8.10
CA MET A 258 -3.35 14.04 9.36
C MET A 258 -2.16 14.29 10.29
N ALA A 259 -2.45 14.71 11.52
CA ALA A 259 -1.44 15.18 12.47
C ALA A 259 -1.56 14.46 13.82
N SER A 260 -0.41 14.16 14.44
CA SER A 260 -0.31 13.55 15.77
C SER A 260 0.76 14.27 16.60
N PRO A 261 0.54 14.51 17.90
CA PRO A 261 1.58 15.05 18.76
C PRO A 261 2.71 14.03 18.94
N ILE A 262 3.93 14.53 19.06
CA ILE A 262 5.12 13.78 19.45
C ILE A 262 5.36 14.08 20.93
N VAL A 263 5.12 13.08 21.77
CA VAL A 263 5.23 13.19 23.23
C VAL A 263 6.47 12.44 23.69
N ILE A 264 7.31 13.08 24.52
CA ILE A 264 8.52 12.52 25.13
C ILE A 264 8.43 12.80 26.63
N ASP A 265 8.54 11.76 27.47
CA ASP A 265 8.41 11.87 28.93
C ASP A 265 7.13 12.61 29.40
N GLY A 266 6.02 12.40 28.68
CA GLY A 266 4.73 13.05 28.96
C GLY A 266 4.62 14.51 28.52
N LYS A 267 5.66 15.07 27.89
CA LYS A 267 5.68 16.44 27.34
C LYS A 267 5.58 16.42 25.81
N ASN A 268 4.69 17.24 25.25
CA ASN A 268 4.62 17.43 23.80
C ASN A 268 5.85 18.24 23.34
N GLU A 269 6.68 17.63 22.49
CA GLU A 269 7.88 18.25 21.89
C GLU A 269 7.66 18.70 20.45
N GLY A 270 6.51 18.40 19.85
CA GLY A 270 6.11 18.86 18.53
C GLY A 270 4.99 18.01 17.92
N VAL A 271 4.78 18.14 16.62
CA VAL A 271 3.73 17.44 15.88
C VAL A 271 4.33 16.85 14.62
N ILE A 272 4.04 15.57 14.35
CA ILE A 272 4.25 14.96 13.04
C ILE A 272 2.98 15.09 12.22
N ILE A 273 3.11 15.45 10.95
CA ILE A 273 1.99 15.65 10.04
C ILE A 273 2.25 14.94 8.73
N PHE A 274 1.30 14.13 8.27
CA PHE A 274 1.30 13.53 6.94
C PHE A 274 0.35 14.29 6.02
N GLN A 275 0.83 14.63 4.82
CA GLN A 275 -0.05 15.04 3.73
C GLN A 275 -0.63 13.80 3.04
N MET A 276 -1.94 13.70 3.04
CA MET A 276 -2.69 12.51 2.65
C MET A 276 -2.51 12.18 1.15
N PRO A 277 -2.21 10.93 0.77
CA PRO A 277 -2.10 10.56 -0.63
C PRO A 277 -3.45 10.41 -1.30
N ILE A 278 -3.88 11.47 -1.97
CA ILE A 278 -5.16 11.53 -2.69
C ILE A 278 -5.25 10.47 -3.80
N ASP A 279 -4.13 10.12 -4.43
CA ASP A 279 -4.09 9.13 -5.51
C ASP A 279 -4.55 7.75 -5.05
N LYS A 280 -4.31 7.38 -3.78
CA LYS A 280 -4.80 6.12 -3.21
C LYS A 280 -6.31 6.13 -2.99
N ILE A 281 -6.87 7.24 -2.50
CA ILE A 281 -8.33 7.43 -2.40
C ILE A 281 -8.95 7.33 -3.80
N ASN A 282 -8.34 7.99 -4.78
CA ASN A 282 -8.80 7.97 -6.17
C ASN A 282 -8.73 6.58 -6.77
N GLY A 283 -7.65 5.82 -6.59
CA GLY A 283 -7.54 4.45 -7.08
C GLY A 283 -8.63 3.54 -6.51
N ILE A 284 -8.93 3.69 -5.21
CA ILE A 284 -10.03 2.96 -4.56
C ILE A 284 -11.38 3.32 -5.20
N MET A 285 -11.71 4.62 -5.27
CA MET A 285 -13.02 5.08 -5.74
C MET A 285 -13.24 4.92 -7.24
N THR A 286 -12.19 4.99 -8.04
CA THR A 286 -12.23 4.86 -9.50
C THR A 286 -11.96 3.43 -9.99
N PHE A 287 -11.78 2.47 -9.07
CA PHE A 287 -11.48 1.06 -9.40
C PHE A 287 -10.23 0.93 -10.28
N GLU A 288 -9.29 1.86 -10.16
CA GLU A 288 -8.12 2.00 -11.02
C GLU A 288 -8.46 2.01 -12.53
N GLY A 289 -9.64 2.53 -12.88
CA GLY A 289 -10.14 2.56 -14.26
C GLY A 289 -10.92 1.32 -14.71
N ASN A 290 -11.14 0.34 -13.82
CA ASN A 290 -11.79 -0.94 -14.14
C ASN A 290 -13.28 -1.00 -13.76
N TRP A 291 -14.02 0.10 -13.93
CA TRP A 291 -15.44 0.22 -13.52
C TRP A 291 -16.33 -0.91 -14.05
N SER A 292 -16.17 -1.31 -15.31
CA SER A 292 -16.98 -2.39 -15.92
C SER A 292 -16.80 -3.73 -15.19
N ASN A 293 -15.55 -4.13 -14.90
CA ASN A 293 -15.23 -5.36 -14.16
C ASN A 293 -15.71 -5.30 -12.70
N ALA A 294 -15.79 -4.09 -12.13
CA ALA A 294 -16.33 -3.86 -10.80
C ALA A 294 -17.87 -3.87 -10.74
N GLY A 295 -18.55 -4.11 -11.87
CA GLY A 295 -20.00 -4.11 -11.94
C GLY A 295 -20.61 -2.71 -11.97
N LEU A 296 -19.90 -1.71 -12.46
CA LEU A 296 -20.46 -0.36 -12.69
C LEU A 296 -20.79 -0.10 -14.16
N GLY A 297 -20.59 -1.08 -15.04
CA GLY A 297 -20.99 -0.96 -16.45
C GLY A 297 -20.34 0.24 -17.14
N VAL A 298 -21.10 0.91 -18.00
CA VAL A 298 -20.66 2.00 -18.88
C VAL A 298 -20.83 3.38 -18.24
N SER A 299 -21.88 3.59 -17.45
CA SER A 299 -22.21 4.88 -16.83
C SER A 299 -22.02 4.91 -15.32
N GLY A 300 -21.84 3.76 -14.66
CA GLY A 300 -21.81 3.72 -13.21
C GLY A 300 -20.55 4.35 -12.63
N GLU A 301 -20.68 5.13 -11.57
CA GLU A 301 -19.56 5.73 -10.86
C GLU A 301 -19.74 5.65 -9.35
N SER A 302 -18.63 5.85 -8.64
CA SER A 302 -18.62 5.96 -7.19
C SER A 302 -17.77 7.15 -6.80
N TYR A 303 -18.26 7.98 -5.89
CA TYR A 303 -17.55 9.16 -5.43
C TYR A 303 -17.77 9.48 -3.96
N LEU A 304 -16.80 10.21 -3.40
CA LEU A 304 -16.83 10.75 -2.06
C LEU A 304 -17.17 12.25 -2.11
N ALA A 305 -17.95 12.73 -1.15
CA ALA A 305 -18.27 14.14 -0.99
C ALA A 305 -18.12 14.57 0.47
N GLY A 306 -17.55 15.76 0.68
CA GLY A 306 -17.38 16.34 2.00
C GLY A 306 -18.66 17.05 2.50
N PRO A 307 -18.64 17.60 3.73
CA PRO A 307 -19.76 18.37 4.30
C PRO A 307 -20.13 19.63 3.51
N ASP A 308 -19.19 20.14 2.71
CA ASP A 308 -19.36 21.24 1.76
C ASP A 308 -20.06 20.81 0.46
N MET A 309 -20.43 19.53 0.33
CA MET A 309 -21.02 18.91 -0.86
C MET A 309 -20.11 19.04 -2.09
N ILE A 310 -18.80 19.07 -1.89
CA ILE A 310 -17.79 19.09 -2.96
C ILE A 310 -17.08 17.74 -2.97
N LEU A 311 -16.67 17.28 -4.16
CA LEU A 311 -15.96 16.01 -4.33
C LEU A 311 -14.69 15.89 -3.49
N ARG A 312 -14.44 14.68 -2.98
CA ARG A 312 -13.23 14.21 -2.28
C ARG A 312 -12.50 13.07 -3.02
N SER A 313 -13.07 12.63 -4.13
CA SER A 313 -12.47 11.68 -5.06
C SER A 313 -12.73 12.12 -6.50
N GLU A 314 -11.95 11.61 -7.46
CA GLU A 314 -12.17 11.92 -8.87
C GLU A 314 -13.49 11.36 -9.40
N SER A 315 -14.08 12.07 -10.36
CA SER A 315 -15.21 11.59 -11.15
C SER A 315 -14.74 10.67 -12.26
N ARG A 316 -15.49 9.59 -12.51
CA ARG A 316 -15.25 8.67 -13.64
C ARG A 316 -15.24 9.42 -14.97
N PHE A 317 -16.18 10.33 -15.18
CA PHE A 317 -16.37 11.01 -16.46
C PHE A 317 -15.25 11.99 -16.78
N LEU A 318 -14.60 12.58 -15.76
CA LEU A 318 -13.40 13.38 -15.99
C LEU A 318 -12.25 12.52 -16.54
N LEU A 319 -12.14 11.26 -16.09
CA LEU A 319 -11.07 10.35 -16.49
C LEU A 319 -11.33 9.66 -17.83
N GLU A 320 -12.55 9.15 -18.08
CA GLU A 320 -12.89 8.45 -19.34
C GLU A 320 -13.17 9.41 -20.50
N SER A 321 -13.95 10.47 -20.26
CA SER A 321 -14.45 11.38 -21.30
C SER A 321 -14.34 12.86 -20.90
N PRO A 322 -13.12 13.41 -20.68
CA PRO A 322 -12.95 14.77 -20.18
C PRO A 322 -13.70 15.85 -20.97
N LYS A 323 -13.78 15.71 -22.31
CA LYS A 323 -14.49 16.67 -23.16
C LYS A 323 -15.99 16.73 -22.85
N GLU A 324 -16.65 15.57 -22.81
CA GLU A 324 -18.08 15.45 -22.52
C GLU A 324 -18.39 15.87 -21.08
N TYR A 325 -17.49 15.55 -20.14
CA TYR A 325 -17.57 16.00 -18.76
C TYR A 325 -17.61 17.54 -18.68
N PHE A 326 -16.70 18.25 -19.34
CA PHE A 326 -16.70 19.73 -19.30
C PHE A 326 -17.90 20.36 -20.02
N GLU A 327 -18.41 19.74 -21.10
CA GLU A 327 -19.65 20.18 -21.74
C GLU A 327 -20.84 20.01 -20.80
N THR A 328 -20.90 18.88 -20.09
CA THR A 328 -21.92 18.59 -19.08
C THR A 328 -21.90 19.61 -17.95
N LEU A 329 -20.72 19.89 -17.36
CA LEU A 329 -20.58 20.90 -16.31
C LEU A 329 -21.07 22.28 -16.76
N LYS A 330 -20.82 22.63 -18.02
CA LYS A 330 -21.29 23.89 -18.61
C LYS A 330 -22.82 23.92 -18.74
N ASN A 331 -23.42 22.81 -19.13
CA ASN A 331 -24.87 22.67 -19.28
C ASN A 331 -25.60 22.70 -17.93
N VAL A 332 -24.97 22.21 -16.86
CA VAL A 332 -25.51 22.29 -15.49
C VAL A 332 -25.13 23.58 -14.74
N ASN A 333 -24.64 24.60 -15.46
CA ASN A 333 -24.31 25.94 -14.95
C ASN A 333 -23.21 25.98 -13.86
N ILE A 334 -22.24 25.06 -13.89
CA ILE A 334 -21.02 25.24 -13.10
C ILE A 334 -20.24 26.45 -13.63
N SER A 335 -19.66 27.22 -12.72
CA SER A 335 -18.96 28.46 -13.08
C SER A 335 -17.79 28.20 -14.02
N ALA A 336 -17.56 29.11 -14.97
CA ALA A 336 -16.43 29.02 -15.89
C ALA A 336 -15.08 28.99 -15.14
N GLU A 337 -14.99 29.69 -14.01
CA GLU A 337 -13.81 29.69 -13.15
C GLU A 337 -13.53 28.29 -12.58
N THR A 338 -14.54 27.63 -12.02
CA THR A 338 -14.42 26.25 -11.51
C THR A 338 -14.02 25.28 -12.61
N ILE A 339 -14.61 25.40 -13.81
CA ILE A 339 -14.24 24.54 -14.96
C ILE A 339 -12.78 24.72 -15.35
N GLU A 340 -12.28 25.96 -15.41
CA GLU A 340 -10.87 26.22 -15.73
C GLU A 340 -9.93 25.77 -14.60
N GLN A 341 -10.35 25.84 -13.33
CA GLN A 341 -9.60 25.28 -12.20
C GLN A 341 -9.49 23.74 -12.30
N ILE A 342 -10.59 23.05 -12.64
CA ILE A 342 -10.58 21.59 -12.84
C ILE A 342 -9.67 21.22 -14.01
N LYS A 343 -9.71 21.96 -15.12
CA LYS A 343 -8.81 21.74 -16.28
C LYS A 343 -7.34 21.96 -15.92
N GLY A 344 -7.03 23.06 -15.23
CA GLY A 344 -5.65 23.41 -14.88
C GLY A 344 -5.01 22.41 -13.92
N LYS A 345 -5.81 21.83 -13.02
CA LYS A 345 -5.36 20.83 -12.02
C LYS A 345 -5.54 19.39 -12.48
N SER A 346 -6.25 19.18 -13.59
CA SER A 346 -6.69 17.85 -14.06
C SER A 346 -7.41 17.04 -12.96
N SER A 347 -8.17 17.72 -12.09
CA SER A 347 -8.78 17.14 -10.89
C SER A 347 -10.08 17.85 -10.53
N ALA A 348 -11.14 17.08 -10.27
CA ALA A 348 -12.43 17.60 -9.81
C ALA A 348 -12.50 17.78 -8.28
N ILE A 349 -11.53 17.22 -7.55
CA ILE A 349 -11.54 17.19 -6.09
C ILE A 349 -11.43 18.60 -5.53
N GLY A 350 -12.22 18.89 -4.50
CA GLY A 350 -12.25 20.22 -3.87
C GLY A 350 -12.77 21.33 -4.80
N GLN A 351 -13.29 21.02 -5.99
CA GLN A 351 -13.80 22.00 -6.96
C GLN A 351 -15.25 21.72 -7.38
N GLN A 352 -15.57 20.48 -7.76
CA GLN A 352 -16.88 20.13 -8.29
C GLN A 352 -17.91 19.96 -7.18
N ALA A 353 -18.99 20.74 -7.24
CA ALA A 353 -20.15 20.58 -6.38
C ALA A 353 -21.02 19.38 -6.81
N VAL A 354 -21.48 18.61 -5.83
CA VAL A 354 -22.34 17.42 -5.97
C VAL A 354 -23.49 17.47 -4.96
N ALA A 355 -24.22 18.58 -4.93
CA ALA A 355 -25.31 18.84 -3.98
C ALA A 355 -26.62 18.08 -4.29
N THR A 356 -26.50 16.77 -4.53
CA THR A 356 -27.61 15.86 -4.82
C THR A 356 -28.36 15.47 -3.54
N ASP A 357 -29.57 14.90 -3.69
CA ASP A 357 -30.35 14.46 -2.53
C ASP A 357 -29.71 13.26 -1.82
N SER A 358 -29.05 12.38 -2.57
CA SER A 358 -28.21 11.29 -2.04
C SER A 358 -27.08 11.80 -1.14
N VAL A 359 -26.32 12.81 -1.58
CA VAL A 359 -25.22 13.38 -0.77
C VAL A 359 -25.78 14.04 0.50
N LYS A 360 -26.88 14.80 0.39
CA LYS A 360 -27.51 15.44 1.56
C LYS A 360 -28.02 14.42 2.57
N ALA A 361 -28.60 13.31 2.12
CA ALA A 361 -29.08 12.25 3.00
C ALA A 361 -27.92 11.52 3.70
N ALA A 362 -26.89 11.14 2.95
CA ALA A 362 -25.68 10.54 3.50
C ALA A 362 -25.00 11.43 4.56
N LEU A 363 -24.85 12.73 4.31
CA LEU A 363 -24.24 13.67 5.27
C LEU A 363 -25.08 13.87 6.55
N LYS A 364 -26.40 13.60 6.51
CA LYS A 364 -27.26 13.57 7.69
C LYS A 364 -27.11 12.29 8.51
N GLY A 365 -26.46 11.27 7.95
CA GLY A 365 -26.26 9.97 8.59
C GLY A 365 -27.14 8.86 8.02
N ASP A 366 -27.89 9.11 6.95
CA ASP A 366 -28.80 8.12 6.37
C ASP A 366 -28.08 7.25 5.34
N SER A 367 -28.36 5.95 5.34
CA SER A 367 -27.96 5.02 4.27
C SER A 367 -29.18 4.55 3.52
N GLY A 368 -29.14 4.56 2.20
CA GLY A 368 -30.29 4.19 1.39
C GLY A 368 -29.99 4.10 -0.10
N SER A 369 -31.08 4.02 -0.85
CA SER A 369 -31.10 4.04 -2.29
C SER A 369 -32.31 4.82 -2.77
N ASP A 370 -32.16 5.54 -3.87
CA ASP A 370 -33.25 6.33 -4.44
C ASP A 370 -33.04 6.54 -5.96
N LEU A 371 -34.11 6.88 -6.66
CA LEU A 371 -34.05 7.36 -8.04
C LEU A 371 -34.01 8.88 -8.03
N ILE A 372 -32.84 9.45 -8.32
CA ILE A 372 -32.62 10.90 -8.27
C ILE A 372 -32.07 11.42 -9.60
N LYS A 373 -31.96 12.74 -9.72
CA LYS A 373 -31.07 13.36 -10.70
C LYS A 373 -29.72 13.61 -10.06
N ASP A 374 -28.67 13.15 -10.71
CA ASP A 374 -27.29 13.38 -10.27
C ASP A 374 -26.83 14.82 -10.53
N TYR A 375 -25.54 15.10 -10.28
CA TYR A 375 -24.94 16.41 -10.53
C TYR A 375 -24.84 16.75 -12.03
N ARG A 376 -24.99 15.76 -12.94
CA ARG A 376 -25.05 15.95 -14.40
C ARG A 376 -26.46 16.26 -14.88
N GLY A 377 -27.46 16.11 -14.00
CA GLY A 377 -28.88 16.28 -14.33
C GLY A 377 -29.50 15.04 -14.98
N VAL A 378 -28.82 13.90 -14.94
CA VAL A 378 -29.23 12.61 -15.51
C VAL A 378 -30.01 11.82 -14.45
N GLU A 379 -31.08 11.12 -14.85
CA GLU A 379 -31.78 10.21 -13.93
C GLU A 379 -30.91 8.98 -13.65
N VAL A 380 -30.57 8.78 -12.38
CA VAL A 380 -29.69 7.70 -11.92
C VAL A 380 -30.37 6.87 -10.83
N LEU A 381 -30.04 5.59 -10.77
CA LEU A 381 -30.21 4.79 -9.56
C LEU A 381 -29.02 5.12 -8.67
N SER A 382 -29.27 5.73 -7.51
CA SER A 382 -28.23 6.20 -6.60
C SER A 382 -28.33 5.48 -5.27
N THR A 383 -27.20 4.97 -4.78
CA THR A 383 -27.08 4.38 -3.45
C THR A 383 -26.10 5.21 -2.64
N TYR A 384 -26.42 5.48 -1.38
CA TYR A 384 -25.66 6.43 -0.57
C TYR A 384 -25.53 6.00 0.89
N SER A 385 -24.45 6.41 1.54
CA SER A 385 -24.22 6.17 2.97
C SER A 385 -23.28 7.22 3.55
N PRO A 386 -23.37 7.57 4.85
CA PRO A 386 -22.27 8.20 5.55
C PRO A 386 -21.06 7.27 5.59
N ILE A 387 -19.87 7.89 5.62
CA ILE A 387 -18.59 7.24 5.88
C ILE A 387 -17.83 8.02 6.96
N ASP A 388 -17.20 7.29 7.88
CA ASP A 388 -16.31 7.89 8.88
C ASP A 388 -14.87 7.97 8.33
N ALA A 389 -14.53 9.12 7.77
CA ALA A 389 -13.18 9.41 7.30
C ALA A 389 -12.33 9.90 8.48
N ALA A 390 -12.01 8.99 9.41
CA ALA A 390 -11.16 9.26 10.58
C ALA A 390 -11.62 10.43 11.48
N GLY A 391 -12.93 10.59 11.68
CA GLY A 391 -13.56 11.67 12.43
C GLY A 391 -14.25 12.72 11.56
N LEU A 392 -14.01 12.72 10.25
CA LEU A 392 -14.74 13.55 9.28
C LEU A 392 -15.97 12.79 8.77
N LYS A 393 -17.10 13.49 8.69
CA LYS A 393 -18.33 12.95 8.09
C LYS A 393 -18.35 13.22 6.60
N TRP A 394 -18.09 12.19 5.81
CA TRP A 394 -18.24 12.27 4.37
C TRP A 394 -19.46 11.47 3.90
N ALA A 395 -19.88 11.71 2.67
CA ALA A 395 -20.82 10.88 1.95
C ALA A 395 -20.08 10.02 0.95
N ILE A 396 -20.46 8.76 0.84
CA ILE A 396 -20.13 7.90 -0.30
C ILE A 396 -21.40 7.65 -1.11
N VAL A 397 -21.30 7.86 -2.42
CA VAL A 397 -22.40 7.65 -3.36
C VAL A 397 -21.91 6.74 -4.48
N THR A 398 -22.73 5.76 -4.85
CA THR A 398 -22.51 4.90 -6.00
C THR A 398 -23.78 4.90 -6.84
N GLU A 399 -23.65 5.28 -8.10
CA GLU A 399 -24.78 5.51 -8.99
C GLU A 399 -24.54 4.99 -10.40
N ILE A 400 -25.63 4.77 -11.14
CA ILE A 400 -25.63 4.33 -12.55
C ILE A 400 -26.82 4.96 -13.27
N ASP A 401 -26.68 5.25 -14.56
CA ASP A 401 -27.78 5.83 -15.34
C ASP A 401 -28.97 4.86 -15.39
N LYS A 402 -30.18 5.40 -15.15
CA LYS A 402 -31.42 4.63 -15.18
C LYS A 402 -31.64 3.90 -16.51
N SER A 403 -31.24 4.54 -17.61
CA SER A 403 -31.36 3.96 -18.96
C SER A 403 -30.48 2.73 -19.16
N GLU A 404 -29.29 2.69 -18.55
CA GLU A 404 -28.41 1.51 -18.61
C GLU A 404 -28.91 0.43 -17.65
N ALA A 405 -29.21 0.78 -16.40
CA ALA A 405 -29.71 -0.17 -15.40
C ALA A 405 -31.01 -0.89 -15.81
N LEU A 406 -31.80 -0.27 -16.70
CA LEU A 406 -33.06 -0.80 -17.22
C LEU A 406 -32.99 -1.13 -18.72
N GLU A 407 -31.80 -1.19 -19.34
CA GLU A 407 -31.68 -1.51 -20.77
C GLU A 407 -32.27 -2.90 -21.08
N ASP A 408 -31.94 -3.89 -20.25
CA ASP A 408 -32.46 -5.26 -20.32
C ASP A 408 -34.00 -5.32 -20.23
N LEU A 409 -34.62 -4.38 -19.51
CA LEU A 409 -36.08 -4.31 -19.37
C LEU A 409 -36.74 -4.06 -20.73
N THR A 410 -36.19 -3.18 -21.56
CA THR A 410 -36.79 -2.85 -22.87
C THR A 410 -36.77 -4.05 -23.82
N THR A 411 -35.71 -4.85 -23.76
CA THR A 411 -35.55 -6.07 -24.55
C THR A 411 -36.51 -7.17 -24.07
N LEU A 412 -36.64 -7.35 -22.74
CA LEU A 412 -37.61 -8.27 -22.13
C LEU A 412 -39.05 -7.88 -22.43
N MET A 413 -39.40 -6.59 -22.31
CA MET A 413 -40.73 -6.07 -22.63
C MET A 413 -41.09 -6.34 -24.09
N ARG A 414 -40.16 -6.13 -25.03
CA ARG A 414 -40.40 -6.40 -26.46
C ARG A 414 -40.67 -7.89 -26.73
N SER A 415 -39.89 -8.78 -26.11
CA SER A 415 -40.09 -10.23 -26.22
C SER A 415 -41.44 -10.67 -25.64
N ASN A 416 -41.80 -10.15 -24.45
CA ASN A 416 -43.06 -10.46 -23.77
C ASN A 416 -44.28 -9.96 -24.57
N VAL A 417 -44.23 -8.74 -25.12
CA VAL A 417 -45.32 -8.18 -25.93
C VAL A 417 -45.56 -9.02 -27.18
N ILE A 418 -44.51 -9.47 -27.87
CA ILE A 418 -44.64 -10.33 -29.06
C ILE A 418 -45.31 -11.66 -28.69
N THR A 419 -44.84 -12.31 -27.62
CA THR A 419 -45.38 -13.60 -27.16
C THR A 419 -46.85 -13.49 -26.72
N VAL A 420 -47.23 -12.47 -25.94
CA VAL A 420 -48.62 -12.23 -25.51
C VAL A 420 -49.52 -11.89 -26.70
N THR A 421 -49.04 -11.12 -27.68
CA THR A 421 -49.80 -10.76 -28.89
C THR A 421 -50.08 -12.00 -29.75
N ILE A 422 -49.09 -12.89 -29.90
CA ILE A 422 -49.27 -14.16 -30.62
C ILE A 422 -50.28 -15.06 -29.89
N MET A 423 -50.21 -15.16 -28.55
CA MET A 423 -51.17 -15.96 -27.78
C MET A 423 -52.61 -15.42 -27.85
N ILE A 424 -52.81 -14.11 -27.82
CA ILE A 424 -54.14 -13.49 -28.00
C ILE A 424 -54.66 -13.77 -29.42
N ALA A 425 -53.82 -13.62 -30.45
CA ALA A 425 -54.21 -13.89 -31.83
C ALA A 425 -54.65 -15.35 -32.05
N ILE A 426 -53.90 -16.31 -31.50
CA ILE A 426 -54.22 -17.74 -31.58
C ILE A 426 -55.50 -18.06 -30.78
N GLY A 427 -55.63 -17.54 -29.56
CA GLY A 427 -56.81 -17.78 -28.71
C GLY A 427 -58.11 -17.23 -29.30
N THR A 428 -58.05 -16.05 -29.92
CA THR A 428 -59.22 -15.43 -30.58
C THR A 428 -59.61 -16.17 -31.85
N MET A 429 -58.63 -16.66 -32.61
CA MET A 429 -58.84 -17.50 -33.79
C MET A 429 -59.53 -18.83 -33.41
N CYS A 430 -59.06 -19.51 -32.36
CA CYS A 430 -59.67 -20.75 -31.86
C CYS A 430 -61.11 -20.55 -31.35
N ALA A 431 -61.41 -19.45 -30.67
CA ALA A 431 -62.76 -19.15 -30.16
C ALA A 431 -63.81 -18.90 -31.26
N ILE A 432 -63.39 -18.31 -32.39
CA ILE A 432 -64.23 -18.08 -33.58
C ILE A 432 -64.49 -19.40 -34.32
N ILE A 433 -63.47 -20.26 -34.41
CA ILE A 433 -63.55 -21.58 -35.07
C ILE A 433 -64.47 -22.51 -34.28
N ILE A 434 -64.30 -22.66 -32.96
CA ILE A 434 -65.12 -23.55 -32.11
C ILE A 434 -66.59 -23.14 -32.12
N SER A 435 -66.88 -21.83 -32.13
CA SER A 435 -68.25 -21.31 -32.15
C SER A 435 -68.96 -21.63 -33.49
N PHE A 436 -68.25 -21.69 -34.62
CA PHE A 436 -68.83 -21.93 -35.94
C PHE A 436 -69.27 -23.39 -36.20
N PHE A 437 -68.65 -24.37 -35.52
CA PHE A 437 -68.93 -25.80 -35.71
C PHE A 437 -70.19 -26.26 -34.96
N VAL A 438 -70.31 -25.97 -33.66
CA VAL A 438 -71.41 -26.41 -32.75
C VAL A 438 -72.83 -26.15 -33.27
N GLY A 439 -73.05 -25.08 -34.04
CA GLY A 439 -74.40 -24.68 -34.39
C GLY A 439 -75.07 -25.53 -35.45
N ASN A 440 -74.29 -26.17 -36.30
CA ASN A 440 -74.76 -26.24 -37.65
C ASN A 440 -75.46 -27.55 -38.00
N GLY A 441 -76.12 -28.22 -37.01
CA GLY A 441 -75.76 -29.28 -36.02
C GLY A 441 -76.42 -30.74 -35.91
N ILE A 442 -77.27 -31.10 -34.94
CA ILE A 442 -77.36 -32.54 -34.53
C ILE A 442 -78.00 -33.54 -35.49
N ALA A 443 -78.52 -33.17 -36.65
CA ALA A 443 -79.67 -33.89 -37.18
C ALA A 443 -79.42 -34.91 -38.30
N LYS A 444 -78.44 -34.74 -39.20
CA LYS A 444 -78.40 -35.49 -40.48
C LYS A 444 -77.18 -36.42 -40.75
N PRO A 445 -75.93 -36.09 -40.40
CA PRO A 445 -74.74 -36.87 -40.78
C PRO A 445 -74.32 -38.01 -39.83
N ILE A 446 -75.03 -38.25 -38.71
CA ILE A 446 -74.69 -39.35 -37.75
C ILE A 446 -74.55 -40.66 -38.52
N LYS A 447 -75.43 -40.82 -39.50
CA LYS A 447 -75.63 -42.05 -40.27
C LYS A 447 -74.57 -42.27 -41.36
N ALA A 448 -73.86 -41.23 -41.82
CA ALA A 448 -72.89 -41.32 -42.92
C ALA A 448 -71.42 -41.49 -42.45
N ALA A 449 -71.11 -41.14 -41.19
CA ALA A 449 -69.75 -41.20 -40.65
C ALA A 449 -69.29 -42.63 -40.30
N SER A 450 -70.20 -43.50 -39.88
CA SER A 450 -69.88 -44.86 -39.40
C SER A 450 -69.30 -45.80 -40.47
N GLU A 451 -69.64 -45.62 -41.75
CA GLU A 451 -69.29 -46.57 -42.83
C GLU A 451 -67.89 -46.31 -43.43
N LYS A 452 -67.38 -45.08 -43.41
CA LYS A 452 -66.06 -44.72 -44.00
C LYS A 452 -64.88 -44.93 -43.03
N ILE A 453 -65.10 -44.94 -41.71
CA ILE A 453 -64.06 -45.15 -40.69
C ILE A 453 -63.46 -46.57 -40.78
N GLN A 454 -64.26 -47.57 -41.17
CA GLN A 454 -63.80 -48.95 -41.35
C GLN A 454 -62.85 -49.12 -42.54
N LEU A 455 -62.87 -48.23 -43.54
CA LEU A 455 -62.00 -48.29 -44.72
C LEU A 455 -60.60 -47.69 -44.46
N ILE A 456 -60.53 -46.62 -43.66
CA ILE A 456 -59.30 -45.88 -43.32
C ILE A 456 -58.37 -46.75 -42.43
N SER A 457 -58.95 -47.53 -41.51
CA SER A 457 -58.21 -48.43 -40.61
C SER A 457 -57.45 -49.57 -41.32
N LYS A 458 -57.78 -49.91 -42.58
CA LYS A 458 -57.18 -51.06 -43.28
C LYS A 458 -55.95 -50.70 -44.11
N ASN A 459 -55.80 -49.44 -44.52
CA ASN A 459 -54.80 -49.00 -45.50
C ASN A 459 -53.75 -48.02 -44.93
N ASN A 460 -53.82 -47.65 -43.64
CA ASN A 460 -52.95 -46.64 -43.00
C ASN A 460 -52.86 -45.29 -43.75
N ASP A 461 -53.89 -44.97 -44.52
CA ASP A 461 -53.99 -43.75 -45.32
C ASP A 461 -54.76 -42.69 -44.54
N LEU A 462 -54.01 -41.83 -43.85
CA LEU A 462 -54.52 -40.71 -43.08
C LEU A 462 -54.83 -39.50 -43.96
N THR A 463 -54.78 -39.59 -45.29
CA THR A 463 -55.19 -38.52 -46.22
C THR A 463 -56.65 -38.66 -46.67
N ALA A 464 -57.25 -39.83 -46.48
CA ALA A 464 -58.67 -40.08 -46.77
C ALA A 464 -59.61 -39.34 -45.79
N ARG A 465 -60.69 -38.73 -46.29
CA ARG A 465 -61.62 -37.90 -45.48
C ARG A 465 -63.09 -38.34 -45.59
N LEU A 466 -63.82 -38.24 -44.49
CA LEU A 466 -65.28 -38.37 -44.40
C LEU A 466 -65.95 -37.21 -45.16
N ASN A 467 -67.10 -37.44 -45.83
CA ASN A 467 -67.80 -36.33 -46.52
C ASN A 467 -68.42 -35.41 -45.45
N ALA A 468 -67.81 -34.23 -45.28
CA ALA A 468 -68.12 -33.24 -44.26
C ALA A 468 -69.01 -32.08 -44.77
N GLU A 469 -69.68 -32.27 -45.91
CA GLU A 469 -70.57 -31.26 -46.52
C GLU A 469 -71.84 -30.99 -45.68
N GLY A 470 -72.19 -31.93 -44.79
CA GLY A 470 -73.23 -31.77 -43.76
C GLY A 470 -72.76 -30.80 -42.69
N LYS A 471 -73.62 -29.84 -42.35
CA LYS A 471 -73.19 -28.68 -41.59
C LYS A 471 -73.25 -28.93 -40.08
N ASP A 472 -73.56 -30.14 -39.63
CA ASP A 472 -74.33 -30.31 -38.41
C ASP A 472 -73.80 -31.40 -37.46
N GLU A 473 -73.35 -31.19 -36.17
CA GLU A 473 -73.05 -32.08 -34.94
C GLU A 473 -72.62 -33.54 -35.18
N MET A 474 -72.39 -33.83 -36.44
CA MET A 474 -72.24 -35.07 -37.17
C MET A 474 -71.53 -34.82 -38.48
N GLY A 475 -71.79 -33.69 -39.11
CA GLY A 475 -70.82 -32.84 -39.75
C GLY A 475 -69.74 -32.49 -38.74
N ASP A 476 -70.06 -32.16 -37.48
CA ASP A 476 -69.05 -32.07 -36.40
C ASP A 476 -68.53 -33.43 -35.94
N LEU A 477 -69.24 -34.56 -36.09
CA LEU A 477 -68.64 -35.88 -35.86
C LEU A 477 -67.70 -36.26 -37.02
N ALA A 478 -68.10 -36.05 -38.28
CA ALA A 478 -67.29 -36.30 -39.46
C ALA A 478 -66.13 -35.28 -39.58
N LYS A 479 -66.30 -34.05 -39.10
CA LYS A 479 -65.25 -33.04 -38.93
C LYS A 479 -64.45 -33.26 -37.67
N ALA A 480 -64.98 -33.73 -36.55
CA ALA A 480 -64.20 -34.12 -35.37
C ALA A 480 -63.41 -35.40 -35.63
N LEU A 481 -63.89 -36.30 -36.49
CA LEU A 481 -63.14 -37.47 -36.97
C LEU A 481 -62.16 -37.10 -38.08
N ASN A 482 -62.49 -36.18 -39.00
CA ASN A 482 -61.52 -35.63 -39.95
C ASN A 482 -60.51 -34.70 -39.25
N GLU A 483 -60.88 -34.00 -38.19
CA GLU A 483 -60.03 -33.22 -37.28
C GLU A 483 -59.27 -34.16 -36.40
N LEU A 484 -59.81 -35.32 -35.98
CA LEU A 484 -59.03 -36.37 -35.33
C LEU A 484 -58.01 -36.94 -36.32
N PHE A 485 -58.37 -37.18 -37.59
CA PHE A 485 -57.41 -37.61 -38.61
C PHE A 485 -56.42 -36.51 -38.99
N SER A 486 -56.83 -35.24 -39.02
CA SER A 486 -55.94 -34.09 -39.23
C SER A 486 -55.11 -33.76 -37.98
N GLN A 487 -55.60 -34.04 -36.78
CA GLN A 487 -54.86 -33.99 -35.52
C GLN A 487 -53.91 -35.16 -35.45
N LEU A 488 -54.28 -36.37 -35.88
CA LEU A 488 -53.38 -37.52 -36.00
C LEU A 488 -52.32 -37.25 -37.07
N GLN A 489 -52.68 -36.70 -38.23
CA GLN A 489 -51.74 -36.22 -39.24
C GLN A 489 -50.82 -35.13 -38.67
N SER A 490 -51.37 -34.13 -37.97
CA SER A 490 -50.58 -33.08 -37.32
C SER A 490 -49.71 -33.64 -36.20
N ILE A 491 -50.18 -34.63 -35.45
CA ILE A 491 -49.44 -35.32 -34.40
C ILE A 491 -48.30 -36.11 -35.04
N ILE A 492 -48.53 -36.82 -36.15
CA ILE A 492 -47.49 -37.53 -36.91
C ILE A 492 -46.48 -36.54 -37.52
N VAL A 493 -46.92 -35.39 -38.04
CA VAL A 493 -46.03 -34.31 -38.52
C VAL A 493 -45.22 -33.70 -37.36
N THR A 494 -45.86 -33.42 -36.22
CA THR A 494 -45.18 -32.94 -35.01
C THR A 494 -44.23 -34.00 -34.45
N PHE A 495 -44.57 -35.29 -34.50
CA PHE A 495 -43.68 -36.38 -34.11
C PHE A 495 -42.48 -36.48 -35.06
N ALA A 496 -42.68 -36.34 -36.37
CA ALA A 496 -41.58 -36.29 -37.34
C ALA A 496 -40.64 -35.09 -37.06
N GLN A 497 -41.20 -33.90 -36.86
CA GLN A 497 -40.43 -32.69 -36.51
C GLN A 497 -39.72 -32.79 -35.15
N THR A 498 -40.37 -33.42 -34.16
CA THR A 498 -39.80 -33.64 -32.83
C THR A 498 -38.71 -34.71 -32.87
N SER A 499 -38.88 -35.75 -33.69
CA SER A 499 -37.87 -36.78 -33.93
C SER A 499 -36.64 -36.21 -34.64
N ASP A 500 -36.83 -35.35 -35.65
CA ASP A 500 -35.73 -34.62 -36.29
C ASP A 500 -35.01 -33.69 -35.30
N SER A 501 -35.77 -32.98 -34.45
CA SER A 501 -35.19 -32.14 -33.40
C SER A 501 -34.43 -32.97 -32.36
N LEU A 502 -34.93 -34.16 -32.01
CA LEU A 502 -34.25 -35.11 -31.13
C LEU A 502 -32.93 -35.59 -31.74
N ASN A 503 -32.91 -35.86 -33.05
CA ASN A 503 -31.70 -36.26 -33.77
C ASN A 503 -30.66 -35.11 -33.79
N VAL A 504 -31.09 -33.88 -34.09
CA VAL A 504 -30.22 -32.68 -34.02
C VAL A 504 -29.68 -32.45 -32.60
N ASN A 505 -30.51 -32.58 -31.57
CA ASN A 505 -30.07 -32.43 -30.19
C ASN A 505 -29.11 -33.54 -29.76
N THR A 506 -29.33 -34.78 -30.21
CA THR A 506 -28.42 -35.92 -29.97
C THR A 506 -27.06 -35.67 -30.65
N LYS A 507 -27.06 -35.12 -31.86
CA LYS A 507 -25.84 -34.70 -32.58
C LYS A 507 -25.08 -33.61 -31.81
N ASN A 508 -25.78 -32.55 -31.38
CA ASN A 508 -25.19 -31.44 -30.61
C ASN A 508 -24.61 -31.93 -29.28
N MET A 509 -25.30 -32.87 -28.61
CA MET A 509 -24.83 -33.47 -27.36
C MET A 509 -23.58 -34.34 -27.59
N SER A 510 -23.54 -35.10 -28.69
CA SER A 510 -22.35 -35.87 -29.10
C SER A 510 -21.15 -34.96 -29.37
N ASP A 511 -21.37 -33.84 -30.06
CA ASP A 511 -20.31 -32.85 -30.32
C ASP A 511 -19.83 -32.21 -29.00
N SER A 512 -20.76 -31.91 -28.07
CA SER A 512 -20.44 -31.40 -26.71
C SER A 512 -19.65 -32.41 -25.86
N MET A 513 -19.98 -33.70 -25.95
CA MET A 513 -19.24 -34.78 -25.28
C MET A 513 -17.83 -34.93 -25.84
N ASN A 514 -17.64 -34.77 -27.16
CA ASN A 514 -16.31 -34.78 -27.76
C ASN A 514 -15.46 -33.59 -27.29
N THR A 515 -16.05 -32.39 -27.19
CA THR A 515 -15.37 -31.23 -26.58
C THR A 515 -15.02 -31.50 -25.12
N THR A 516 -15.95 -32.04 -24.33
CA THR A 516 -15.73 -32.39 -22.92
C THR A 516 -14.56 -33.38 -22.76
N ARG A 517 -14.48 -34.39 -23.63
CA ARG A 517 -13.36 -35.35 -23.65
C ARG A 517 -12.01 -34.66 -23.84
N ILE A 518 -11.90 -33.74 -24.81
CA ILE A 518 -10.66 -32.99 -25.07
C ILE A 518 -10.30 -32.15 -23.84
N THR A 519 -11.26 -31.46 -23.24
CA THR A 519 -11.02 -30.64 -22.04
C THR A 519 -10.57 -31.47 -20.85
N VAL A 520 -11.13 -32.66 -20.63
CA VAL A 520 -10.72 -33.58 -19.56
C VAL A 520 -9.28 -34.09 -19.78
N GLU A 521 -8.92 -34.37 -21.03
CA GLU A 521 -7.55 -34.78 -21.39
C GLU A 521 -6.54 -33.65 -21.12
N GLU A 522 -6.87 -32.42 -21.50
CA GLU A 522 -6.06 -31.23 -21.16
C GLU A 522 -5.96 -31.00 -19.64
N GLN A 523 -7.06 -31.19 -18.91
CA GLN A 523 -7.10 -31.05 -17.45
C GLN A 523 -6.20 -32.07 -16.76
N SER A 524 -6.20 -33.32 -17.22
CA SER A 524 -5.31 -34.38 -16.73
C SER A 524 -3.84 -34.01 -16.92
N GLN A 525 -3.47 -33.51 -18.11
CA GLN A 525 -2.10 -33.09 -18.40
C GLN A 525 -1.66 -31.90 -17.54
N ARG A 526 -2.57 -30.95 -17.27
CA ARG A 526 -2.30 -29.83 -16.35
C ARG A 526 -2.12 -30.32 -14.92
N ALA A 527 -2.93 -31.26 -14.45
CA ALA A 527 -2.79 -31.85 -13.11
C ALA A 527 -1.43 -32.55 -12.93
N GLU A 528 -0.96 -33.29 -13.94
CA GLU A 528 0.38 -33.92 -13.94
C GLU A 528 1.51 -32.88 -13.87
N SER A 529 1.38 -31.79 -14.61
CA SER A 529 2.35 -30.68 -14.58
C SER A 529 2.41 -30.02 -13.21
N VAL A 530 1.25 -29.78 -12.57
CA VAL A 530 1.19 -29.22 -11.22
C VAL A 530 1.74 -30.22 -10.19
N ALA A 531 1.45 -31.52 -10.32
CA ALA A 531 2.03 -32.55 -9.44
C ALA A 531 3.57 -32.55 -9.49
N THR A 532 4.14 -32.37 -10.68
CA THR A 532 5.59 -32.24 -10.85
C THR A 532 6.14 -31.00 -10.14
N ALA A 533 5.47 -29.85 -10.27
CA ALA A 533 5.85 -28.62 -9.59
C ALA A 533 5.76 -28.74 -8.06
N VAL A 534 4.73 -29.43 -7.55
CA VAL A 534 4.55 -29.72 -6.12
C VAL A 534 5.68 -30.59 -5.57
N ASN A 535 6.10 -31.63 -6.32
CA ASN A 535 7.24 -32.45 -5.95
C ASN A 535 8.55 -31.64 -5.90
N GLN A 536 8.77 -30.75 -6.87
CA GLN A 536 9.93 -29.85 -6.87
C GLN A 536 9.88 -28.88 -5.68
N MET A 537 8.70 -28.33 -5.38
CA MET A 537 8.50 -27.45 -4.23
C MET A 537 8.80 -28.17 -2.91
N SER A 538 8.36 -29.42 -2.74
CA SER A 538 8.67 -30.21 -1.54
C SER A 538 10.17 -30.46 -1.38
N ALA A 539 10.89 -30.69 -2.49
CA ALA A 539 12.35 -30.82 -2.46
C ALA A 539 13.02 -29.51 -2.02
N SER A 540 12.57 -28.36 -2.54
CA SER A 540 13.07 -27.04 -2.13
C SER A 540 12.77 -26.71 -0.67
N ILE A 541 11.58 -27.04 -0.17
CA ILE A 541 11.20 -26.86 1.25
C ILE A 541 12.14 -27.67 2.16
N SER A 542 12.40 -28.93 1.80
CA SER A 542 13.36 -29.78 2.53
C SER A 542 14.79 -29.20 2.53
N GLU A 543 15.20 -28.62 1.41
CA GLU A 543 16.51 -27.96 1.28
C GLU A 543 16.60 -26.70 2.16
N VAL A 544 15.55 -25.88 2.19
CA VAL A 544 15.45 -24.69 3.05
C VAL A 544 15.47 -25.08 4.53
N ALA A 545 14.74 -26.13 4.93
CA ALA A 545 14.78 -26.66 6.30
C ALA A 545 16.20 -27.07 6.71
N SER A 546 16.91 -27.78 5.82
CA SER A 546 18.30 -28.17 6.03
C SER A 546 19.24 -26.96 6.16
N PHE A 547 19.06 -25.93 5.32
CA PHE A 547 19.82 -24.69 5.43
C PHE A 547 19.57 -23.95 6.74
N ALA A 548 18.31 -23.84 7.18
CA ALA A 548 17.95 -23.21 8.45
C ALA A 548 18.59 -23.95 9.65
N ALA A 549 18.55 -25.30 9.64
CA ALA A 549 19.19 -26.11 10.68
C ALA A 549 20.71 -25.91 10.73
N ARG A 550 21.38 -25.89 9.57
CA ARG A 550 22.83 -25.63 9.47
C ARG A 550 23.18 -24.21 9.89
N ALA A 551 22.35 -23.22 9.53
CA ALA A 551 22.55 -21.84 9.94
C ALA A 551 22.43 -21.69 11.46
N ALA A 552 21.47 -22.37 12.10
CA ALA A 552 21.35 -22.40 13.55
C ALA A 552 22.58 -23.01 14.24
N GLU A 553 23.17 -24.07 13.65
CA GLU A 553 24.42 -24.65 14.14
C GLU A 553 25.60 -23.67 14.02
N PHE A 554 25.75 -22.99 12.88
CA PHE A 554 26.79 -21.96 12.71
C PHE A 554 26.64 -20.79 13.69
N VAL A 555 25.40 -20.35 13.92
CA VAL A 555 25.10 -19.28 14.87
C VAL A 555 25.46 -19.71 16.29
N LYS A 556 25.12 -20.94 16.68
CA LYS A 556 25.47 -21.51 17.99
C LYS A 556 26.99 -21.57 18.21
N ASP A 557 27.74 -22.01 17.20
CA ASP A 557 29.20 -22.04 17.27
C ASP A 557 29.84 -20.64 17.26
N GLY A 558 29.27 -19.71 16.49
CA GLY A 558 29.60 -18.30 16.52
C GLY A 558 29.42 -17.70 17.92
N ASN A 559 28.29 -17.98 18.56
CA ASN A 559 27.97 -17.51 19.90
C ASN A 559 28.96 -18.04 20.95
N LYS A 560 29.30 -19.33 20.87
CA LYS A 560 30.32 -19.95 21.73
C LYS A 560 31.68 -19.29 21.54
N THR A 561 32.04 -18.94 20.31
CA THR A 561 33.32 -18.30 19.97
C THR A 561 33.36 -16.84 20.41
N GLY A 562 32.27 -16.09 20.18
CA GLY A 562 32.12 -14.70 20.63
C GLY A 562 32.21 -14.56 22.15
N ASN A 563 31.52 -15.43 22.88
CA ASN A 563 31.61 -15.48 24.35
C ASN A 563 33.03 -15.80 24.85
N LYS A 564 33.74 -16.73 24.20
CA LYS A 564 35.15 -17.01 24.53
C LYS A 564 36.04 -15.79 24.24
N ALA A 565 35.85 -15.12 23.12
CA ALA A 565 36.62 -13.94 22.75
C ALA A 565 36.37 -12.78 23.73
N SER A 566 35.12 -12.57 24.16
CA SER A 566 34.78 -11.56 25.17
C SER A 566 35.50 -11.82 26.50
N ASN A 567 35.48 -13.07 26.98
CA ASN A 567 36.24 -13.47 28.18
C ASN A 567 37.75 -13.23 28.03
N VAL A 568 38.34 -13.52 26.86
CA VAL A 568 39.75 -13.22 26.58
C VAL A 568 40.03 -11.71 26.61
N GLY A 569 39.13 -10.90 26.04
CA GLY A 569 39.22 -9.44 26.06
C GLY A 569 39.18 -8.86 27.48
N GLN A 570 38.27 -9.36 28.32
CA GLN A 570 38.19 -8.97 29.73
C GLN A 570 39.47 -9.34 30.52
N ASN A 571 39.97 -10.57 30.34
CA ASN A 571 41.21 -11.00 30.99
C ASN A 571 42.40 -10.15 30.53
N LEU A 572 42.49 -9.81 29.24
CA LEU A 572 43.52 -8.92 28.71
C LEU A 572 43.43 -7.53 29.35
N GLY A 573 42.22 -6.99 29.50
CA GLY A 573 42.00 -5.72 30.21
C GLY A 573 42.53 -5.75 31.65
N THR A 574 42.27 -6.84 32.39
CA THR A 574 42.79 -7.00 33.76
C THR A 574 44.32 -7.08 33.82
N GLU A 575 44.95 -7.75 32.85
CA GLU A 575 46.41 -7.88 32.79
C GLU A 575 47.09 -6.56 32.43
N ILE A 576 46.47 -5.74 31.56
CA ILE A 576 46.95 -4.39 31.23
C ILE A 576 46.83 -3.46 32.45
N LEU A 577 45.77 -3.55 33.25
CA LEU A 577 45.63 -2.80 34.50
C LEU A 577 46.72 -3.17 35.52
N ARG A 578 47.07 -4.47 35.59
CA ARG A 578 48.17 -4.96 36.42
C ARG A 578 49.51 -4.35 35.98
N LEU A 579 49.79 -4.34 34.67
CA LEU A 579 50.96 -3.70 34.07
C LEU A 579 51.03 -2.20 34.38
N ASN A 580 49.91 -1.48 34.35
CA ASN A 580 49.87 -0.06 34.73
C ASN A 580 50.34 0.14 36.18
N THR A 581 49.86 -0.70 37.09
CA THR A 581 50.25 -0.65 38.51
C THR A 581 51.75 -0.92 38.71
N GLU A 582 52.31 -1.90 37.99
CA GLU A 582 53.74 -2.19 38.02
C GLU A 582 54.57 -1.01 37.46
N MET A 583 54.09 -0.35 36.41
CA MET A 583 54.74 0.84 35.84
C MET A 583 54.75 2.02 36.81
N GLN A 584 53.65 2.28 37.52
CA GLN A 584 53.61 3.32 38.56
C GLN A 584 54.65 3.07 39.65
N THR A 585 54.80 1.82 40.06
CA THR A 585 55.84 1.41 41.03
C THR A 585 57.26 1.70 40.50
N ALA A 586 57.49 1.49 39.20
CA ALA A 586 58.76 1.81 38.56
C ALA A 586 59.03 3.33 38.49
N VAL A 587 58.00 4.15 38.21
CA VAL A 587 58.10 5.63 38.26
C VAL A 587 58.55 6.09 39.65
N GLU A 588 57.92 5.57 40.71
CA GLU A 588 58.27 5.93 42.08
C GLU A 588 59.71 5.55 42.44
N ALA A 589 60.18 4.38 42.00
CA ALA A 589 61.55 3.92 42.23
C ALA A 589 62.58 4.83 41.55
N ILE A 590 62.31 5.26 40.32
CA ILE A 590 63.18 6.19 39.58
C ILE A 590 63.15 7.58 40.20
N GLY A 591 61.98 8.06 40.64
CA GLY A 591 61.87 9.34 41.36
C GLY A 591 62.72 9.37 42.64
N ARG A 592 62.74 8.26 43.40
CA ARG A 592 63.65 8.10 44.55
C ARG A 592 65.12 8.13 44.12
N LEU A 593 65.49 7.39 43.07
CA LEU A 593 66.88 7.36 42.56
C LEU A 593 67.35 8.74 42.09
N HIS A 594 66.49 9.51 41.42
CA HIS A 594 66.78 10.87 41.00
C HIS A 594 67.04 11.79 42.21
N THR A 595 66.23 11.66 43.27
CA THR A 595 66.37 12.43 44.52
C THR A 595 67.65 12.08 45.27
N GLU A 596 67.99 10.79 45.37
CA GLU A 596 69.25 10.32 45.97
C GLU A 596 70.48 10.80 45.18
N SER A 597 70.41 10.73 43.84
CA SER A 597 71.49 11.23 42.96
C SER A 597 71.73 12.72 43.13
N LYS A 598 70.65 13.51 43.30
CA LYS A 598 70.75 14.94 43.63
C LYS A 598 71.42 15.19 44.98
N SER A 599 71.07 14.40 45.99
CA SER A 599 71.67 14.51 47.33
C SER A 599 73.18 14.19 47.30
N ILE A 600 73.60 13.22 46.48
CA ILE A 600 75.03 12.93 46.25
C ILE A 600 75.73 14.13 45.58
N ALA A 601 75.12 14.76 44.58
CA ALA A 601 75.68 15.94 43.94
C ALA A 601 75.93 17.09 44.94
N GLU A 602 74.97 17.34 45.85
CA GLU A 602 75.12 18.35 46.90
C GLU A 602 76.27 18.03 47.87
N VAL A 603 76.48 16.75 48.21
CA VAL A 603 77.63 16.32 49.03
C VAL A 603 78.96 16.51 48.29
N LEU A 604 79.00 16.23 46.98
CA LEU A 604 80.19 16.44 46.15
C LEU A 604 80.58 17.93 46.08
N ASP A 605 79.62 18.85 46.03
CA ASP A 605 79.89 20.29 46.10
C ASP A 605 80.59 20.69 47.41
N VAL A 606 80.17 20.11 48.54
CA VAL A 606 80.81 20.33 49.83
C VAL A 606 82.24 19.76 49.85
N ILE A 607 82.45 18.55 49.33
CA ILE A 607 83.77 17.91 49.27
C ILE A 607 84.72 18.71 48.37
N GLN A 608 84.22 19.18 47.22
CA GLN A 608 84.97 20.05 46.31
C GLN A 608 85.39 21.34 47.01
N GLY A 609 84.48 21.98 47.74
CA GLY A 609 84.77 23.17 48.54
C GLY A 609 85.82 22.92 49.63
N ILE A 610 85.76 21.76 50.31
CA ILE A 610 86.77 21.35 51.30
C ILE A 610 88.13 21.11 50.62
N ALA A 611 88.16 20.44 49.46
CA ALA A 611 89.38 20.19 48.71
C ALA A 611 90.03 21.50 48.25
N GLU A 612 89.26 22.47 47.76
CA GLU A 612 89.76 23.81 47.40
C GLU A 612 90.31 24.57 48.60
N GLN A 613 89.60 24.57 49.74
CA GLN A 613 90.08 25.17 50.98
C GLN A 613 91.36 24.50 51.48
N THR A 614 91.43 23.16 51.40
CA THR A 614 92.60 22.38 51.83
C THR A 614 93.79 22.66 50.91
N ASN A 615 93.57 22.82 49.60
CA ASN A 615 94.58 23.20 48.63
C ASN A 615 95.13 24.62 48.90
N LEU A 616 94.27 25.58 49.25
CA LEU A 616 94.66 26.95 49.64
C LEU A 616 95.42 26.99 50.97
N LEU A 617 94.97 26.23 51.98
CA LEU A 617 95.65 26.10 53.26
C LEU A 617 97.03 25.47 53.10
N ALA A 618 97.13 24.41 52.29
CA ALA A 618 98.39 23.74 51.97
C ALA A 618 99.33 24.66 51.18
N LEU A 619 98.82 25.47 50.25
CA LEU A 619 99.60 26.48 49.54
C LEU A 619 100.18 27.53 50.50
N ASN A 620 99.36 28.06 51.42
CA ASN A 620 99.81 29.02 52.42
C ASN A 620 100.86 28.41 53.36
N ALA A 621 100.68 27.14 53.76
CA ALA A 621 101.64 26.41 54.58
C ALA A 621 102.96 26.15 53.84
N ALA A 622 102.92 25.81 52.54
CA ALA A 622 104.10 25.62 51.70
C ALA A 622 104.88 26.93 51.52
N ILE A 623 104.18 28.06 51.35
CA ILE A 623 104.79 29.41 51.28
C ILE A 623 105.52 29.74 52.59
N GLU A 624 104.88 29.52 53.74
CA GLU A 624 105.47 29.85 55.05
C GLU A 624 106.62 28.88 55.42
N ALA A 625 106.52 27.62 55.01
CA ALA A 625 107.60 26.63 55.13
C ALA A 625 108.82 26.98 54.26
N ALA A 626 108.61 27.50 53.04
CA ALA A 626 109.69 28.02 52.19
C ALA A 626 110.34 29.28 52.81
N ARG A 627 109.57 30.09 53.54
CA ARG A 627 110.02 31.30 54.24
C ARG A 627 110.92 31.01 55.45
N ALA A 628 110.75 29.84 56.08
CA ALA A 628 111.55 29.38 57.22
C ALA A 628 112.91 28.74 56.85
N GLY A 629 113.25 28.63 55.56
CA GLY A 629 114.53 28.10 55.08
C GLY A 629 114.77 26.63 55.45
N GLU A 630 116.02 26.26 55.79
CA GLU A 630 116.43 24.87 56.11
C GLU A 630 115.61 24.22 57.25
N GLN A 631 115.06 25.02 58.18
CA GLN A 631 114.24 24.51 59.30
C GLN A 631 112.80 24.14 58.87
N GLY A 632 112.29 24.69 57.76
CA GLY A 632 110.94 24.45 57.24
C GLY A 632 110.82 23.27 56.26
N ARG A 633 111.94 22.63 55.91
CA ARG A 633 112.01 21.65 54.82
C ARG A 633 111.10 20.43 55.01
N GLY A 634 110.98 19.93 56.25
CA GLY A 634 110.07 18.82 56.58
C GLY A 634 108.60 19.22 56.46
N PHE A 635 108.24 20.45 56.83
CA PHE A 635 106.88 20.98 56.73
C PHE A 635 106.48 21.28 55.27
N ALA A 636 107.42 21.76 54.45
CA ALA A 636 107.17 22.01 53.03
C ALA A 636 106.77 20.73 52.27
N VAL A 637 107.45 19.60 52.54
CA VAL A 637 107.12 18.31 51.93
C VAL A 637 105.71 17.84 52.33
N VAL A 638 105.34 18.00 53.60
CA VAL A 638 103.99 17.64 54.06
C VAL A 638 102.94 18.57 53.43
N ALA A 639 103.23 19.87 53.31
CA ALA A 639 102.31 20.81 52.66
C ALA A 639 102.12 20.52 51.16
N ASP A 640 103.19 20.18 50.43
CA ASP A 640 103.09 19.77 49.02
C ASP A 640 102.33 18.44 48.86
N GLU A 641 102.50 17.49 49.78
CA GLU A 641 101.76 16.23 49.80
C GLU A 641 100.26 16.46 50.07
N VAL A 642 99.91 17.32 51.04
CA VAL A 642 98.52 17.71 51.32
C VAL A 642 97.92 18.47 50.14
N ARG A 643 98.70 19.32 49.46
CA ARG A 643 98.27 20.04 48.25
C ARG A 643 98.00 19.07 47.10
N SER A 644 98.89 18.10 46.89
CA SER A 644 98.70 17.04 45.89
C SER A 644 97.47 16.19 46.20
N LEU A 645 97.28 15.82 47.48
CA LEU A 645 96.11 15.07 47.92
C LEU A 645 94.81 15.85 47.69
N ALA A 646 94.77 17.14 48.04
CA ALA A 646 93.63 18.01 47.80
C ALA A 646 93.32 18.15 46.30
N GLY A 647 94.35 18.30 45.45
CA GLY A 647 94.20 18.29 44.00
C GLY A 647 93.64 16.98 43.45
N ARG A 648 94.14 15.84 43.94
CA ARG A 648 93.59 14.51 43.59
C ARG A 648 92.14 14.34 44.06
N THR A 649 91.79 14.82 45.26
CA THR A 649 90.41 14.82 45.75
C THR A 649 89.51 15.67 44.86
N GLN A 650 89.99 16.84 44.41
CA GLN A 650 89.25 17.72 43.52
C GLN A 650 88.97 17.04 42.16
N THR A 651 89.99 16.42 41.56
CA THR A 651 89.85 15.67 40.30
C THR A 651 88.90 14.48 40.45
N SER A 652 89.02 13.68 41.51
CA SER A 652 88.11 12.54 41.73
C SER A 652 86.68 12.97 42.04
N THR A 653 86.48 14.09 42.73
CA THR A 653 85.13 14.62 43.02
C THR A 653 84.46 15.12 41.72
N GLU A 654 85.23 15.70 40.81
CA GLU A 654 84.75 16.10 39.49
C GLU A 654 84.41 14.90 38.59
N GLU A 655 85.25 13.86 38.58
CA GLU A 655 84.94 12.61 37.87
C GLU A 655 83.65 11.95 38.39
N ILE A 656 83.41 11.98 39.71
CA ILE A 656 82.16 11.47 40.31
C ILE A 656 80.98 12.38 39.94
N ARG A 657 81.16 13.72 39.94
CA ARG A 657 80.13 14.69 39.52
C ARG A 657 79.66 14.38 38.09
N GLU A 658 80.58 14.20 37.15
CA GLU A 658 80.24 13.85 35.76
C GLU A 658 79.43 12.54 35.67
N LYS A 659 79.76 11.54 36.50
CA LYS A 659 78.99 10.28 36.58
C LYS A 659 77.59 10.48 37.14
N ILE A 660 77.43 11.33 38.17
CA ILE A 660 76.11 11.66 38.74
C ILE A 660 75.26 12.45 37.75
N GLU A 661 75.83 13.42 37.03
CA GLU A 661 75.12 14.15 35.98
C GLU A 661 74.70 13.23 34.81
N SER A 662 75.53 12.23 34.47
CA SER A 662 75.15 11.17 33.52
C SER A 662 73.99 10.33 34.06
N LEU A 663 74.06 9.92 35.33
CA LEU A 663 73.01 9.13 35.98
C LEU A 663 71.67 9.88 36.04
N GLN A 664 71.69 11.18 36.36
CA GLN A 664 70.50 12.03 36.37
C GLN A 664 69.87 12.11 34.98
N ARG A 665 70.66 12.38 33.94
CA ARG A 665 70.18 12.39 32.54
C ARG A 665 69.58 11.05 32.12
N GLU A 666 70.21 9.94 32.52
CA GLU A 666 69.66 8.61 32.26
C GLU A 666 68.33 8.37 33.00
N THR A 667 68.23 8.76 34.29
CA THR A 667 66.97 8.63 35.05
C THR A 667 65.83 9.47 34.47
N ASP A 668 66.10 10.69 33.99
CA ASP A 668 65.11 11.54 33.34
C ASP A 668 64.62 10.93 32.01
N SER A 669 65.55 10.37 31.24
CA SER A 669 65.24 9.65 30.00
C SER A 669 64.33 8.44 30.26
N VAL A 670 64.65 7.62 31.27
CA VAL A 670 63.82 6.46 31.63
C VAL A 670 62.45 6.91 32.16
N SER A 671 62.38 7.98 32.96
CA SER A 671 61.11 8.55 33.44
C SER A 671 60.20 9.01 32.28
N SER A 672 60.77 9.65 31.26
CA SER A 672 60.05 10.07 30.05
C SER A 672 59.54 8.88 29.22
N CYS A 673 60.36 7.82 29.12
CA CYS A 673 60.00 6.57 28.45
C CYS A 673 58.83 5.88 29.15
N ILE A 674 58.86 5.78 30.49
CA ILE A 674 57.77 5.20 31.29
C ILE A 674 56.50 6.06 31.17
N GLY A 675 56.60 7.39 31.18
CA GLY A 675 55.43 8.26 30.96
C GLY A 675 54.81 8.10 29.56
N SER A 676 55.60 7.75 28.54
CA SER A 676 55.09 7.42 27.21
C SER A 676 54.42 6.05 27.18
N ALA A 677 55.00 5.05 27.87
CA ALA A 677 54.41 3.73 27.97
C ALA A 677 53.11 3.71 28.80
N ASP A 678 52.95 4.59 29.80
CA ASP A 678 51.69 4.76 30.56
C ASP A 678 50.53 5.21 29.64
N LYS A 679 50.80 6.15 28.72
CA LYS A 679 49.83 6.56 27.70
C LYS A 679 49.46 5.41 26.77
N SER A 680 50.43 4.59 26.34
CA SER A 680 50.18 3.43 25.49
C SER A 680 49.37 2.34 26.20
N VAL A 681 49.65 2.11 27.48
CA VAL A 681 48.90 1.16 28.34
C VAL A 681 47.46 1.64 28.52
N SER A 682 47.25 2.92 28.81
CA SER A 682 45.92 3.52 28.96
C SER A 682 45.09 3.42 27.68
N ALA A 683 45.69 3.72 26.52
CA ALA A 683 45.04 3.53 25.22
C ALA A 683 44.74 2.04 24.93
N GLY A 684 45.60 1.13 25.42
CA GLY A 684 45.39 -0.32 25.33
C GLY A 684 44.17 -0.79 26.13
N VAL A 685 43.95 -0.26 27.33
CA VAL A 685 42.75 -0.55 28.15
C VAL A 685 41.48 -0.08 27.43
N GLU A 686 41.47 1.15 26.93
CA GLU A 686 40.32 1.71 26.21
C GLU A 686 39.99 0.88 24.95
N THR A 687 41.01 0.45 24.22
CA THR A 687 40.85 -0.44 23.05
C THR A 687 40.28 -1.81 23.43
N CYS A 688 40.70 -2.38 24.57
CA CYS A 688 40.17 -3.66 25.06
C CYS A 688 38.69 -3.55 25.49
N ASP A 689 38.30 -2.44 26.12
CA ASP A 689 36.91 -2.18 26.50
C ASP A 689 36.02 -2.02 25.26
N ALA A 690 36.47 -1.23 24.28
CA ALA A 690 35.77 -1.07 23.01
C ALA A 690 35.61 -2.40 22.25
N ASN A 691 36.67 -3.22 22.22
CA ASN A 691 36.62 -4.55 21.59
C ASN A 691 35.67 -5.52 22.32
N SER A 692 35.63 -5.47 23.65
CA SER A 692 34.72 -6.30 24.45
C SER A 692 33.26 -5.95 24.18
N LYS A 693 32.93 -4.65 24.10
CA LYS A 693 31.59 -4.16 23.73
C LYS A 693 31.18 -4.56 22.30
N MET A 694 32.12 -4.50 21.34
CA MET A 694 31.86 -4.97 19.97
C MET A 694 31.56 -6.47 19.93
N LEU A 695 32.25 -7.27 20.75
CA LEU A 695 32.00 -8.71 20.83
C LEU A 695 30.64 -9.03 21.48
N GLU A 696 30.23 -8.25 22.49
CA GLU A 696 28.86 -8.34 23.06
C GLU A 696 27.79 -8.06 22.01
N GLN A 697 27.96 -6.98 21.22
CA GLN A 697 27.04 -6.68 20.11
C GLN A 697 26.97 -7.80 19.06
N ILE A 698 28.11 -8.45 18.74
CA ILE A 698 28.13 -9.60 17.81
C ILE A 698 27.35 -10.79 18.40
N VAL A 699 27.49 -11.05 19.70
CA VAL A 699 26.74 -12.13 20.38
C VAL A 699 25.23 -11.84 20.36
N ASP A 700 24.82 -10.59 20.57
CA ASP A 700 23.41 -10.19 20.49
C ASP A 700 22.87 -10.37 19.06
N MET A 701 23.59 -9.91 18.04
CA MET A 701 23.20 -10.13 16.64
C MET A 701 23.09 -11.60 16.27
N LEU A 702 23.94 -12.47 16.84
CA LEU A 702 23.87 -13.91 16.65
C LEU A 702 22.63 -14.50 17.35
N ASN A 703 22.22 -13.98 18.51
CA ASN A 703 20.97 -14.40 19.14
C ASN A 703 19.76 -14.06 18.27
N ASP A 704 19.71 -12.87 17.69
CA ASP A 704 18.65 -12.47 16.75
C ASP A 704 18.61 -13.37 15.51
N LEU A 705 19.79 -13.73 14.97
CA LEU A 705 19.90 -14.70 13.87
C LEU A 705 19.41 -16.10 14.25
N ASN A 706 19.61 -16.52 15.50
CA ASN A 706 19.09 -17.80 15.97
C ASN A 706 17.54 -17.77 16.03
N GLU A 707 16.97 -16.65 16.50
CA GLU A 707 15.51 -16.48 16.52
C GLU A 707 14.91 -16.49 15.11
N MET A 708 15.55 -15.79 14.15
CA MET A 708 15.15 -15.84 12.74
C MET A 708 15.19 -17.27 12.17
N ASN A 709 16.22 -18.07 12.48
CA ASN A 709 16.29 -19.46 12.02
C ASN A 709 15.15 -20.33 12.59
N ILE A 710 14.72 -20.08 13.82
CA ILE A 710 13.54 -20.77 14.41
C ILE A 710 12.27 -20.39 13.64
N GLN A 711 12.09 -19.12 13.30
CA GLN A 711 10.94 -18.67 12.51
C GLN A 711 10.95 -19.26 11.09
N ILE A 712 12.13 -19.33 10.44
CA ILE A 712 12.25 -19.99 9.12
C ILE A 712 11.89 -21.47 9.22
N ALA A 713 12.36 -22.17 10.25
CA ALA A 713 12.00 -23.58 10.45
C ALA A 713 10.48 -23.77 10.61
N ALA A 714 9.83 -22.95 11.44
CA ALA A 714 8.38 -22.98 11.63
C ALA A 714 7.61 -22.68 10.32
N ALA A 715 8.03 -21.66 9.57
CA ALA A 715 7.43 -21.34 8.27
C ALA A 715 7.63 -22.48 7.25
N THR A 716 8.75 -23.19 7.32
CA THR A 716 9.05 -24.32 6.43
C THR A 716 8.19 -25.54 6.78
N GLU A 717 7.91 -25.78 8.06
CA GLU A 717 6.95 -26.81 8.51
C GLU A 717 5.52 -26.49 8.02
N GLU A 718 5.09 -25.24 8.12
CA GLU A 718 3.79 -24.80 7.62
C GLU A 718 3.68 -24.92 6.09
N GLN A 719 4.72 -24.51 5.36
CA GLN A 719 4.78 -24.70 3.91
C GLN A 719 4.70 -26.18 3.52
N GLN A 720 5.37 -27.08 4.26
CA GLN A 720 5.29 -28.51 4.00
C GLN A 720 3.86 -29.05 4.18
N ALA A 721 3.12 -28.57 5.19
CA ALA A 721 1.73 -28.94 5.38
C ALA A 721 0.85 -28.48 4.20
N VAL A 722 1.00 -27.23 3.77
CA VAL A 722 0.26 -26.69 2.61
C VAL A 722 0.61 -27.44 1.33
N THR A 723 1.88 -27.78 1.10
CA THR A 723 2.30 -28.58 -0.06
C THR A 723 1.66 -29.97 -0.08
N ASN A 724 1.52 -30.61 1.09
CA ASN A 724 0.83 -31.90 1.19
C ASN A 724 -0.67 -31.77 0.85
N ASP A 725 -1.34 -30.70 1.29
CA ASP A 725 -2.74 -30.42 0.97
C ASP A 725 -2.95 -30.15 -0.53
N ILE A 726 -2.04 -29.41 -1.15
CA ILE A 726 -2.03 -29.20 -2.60
C ILE A 726 -1.85 -30.54 -3.31
N SER A 727 -0.91 -31.38 -2.87
CA SER A 727 -0.70 -32.71 -3.45
C SER A 727 -1.97 -33.57 -3.40
N SER A 728 -2.66 -33.59 -2.25
CA SER A 728 -3.94 -34.32 -2.10
C SER A 728 -5.04 -33.76 -3.01
N SER A 729 -5.09 -32.44 -3.17
CA SER A 729 -6.06 -31.77 -4.05
C SER A 729 -5.81 -32.12 -5.51
N ILE A 730 -4.55 -32.19 -5.94
CA ILE A 730 -4.17 -32.60 -7.29
C ILE A 730 -4.53 -34.06 -7.58
N THR A 731 -4.31 -34.97 -6.62
CA THR A 731 -4.79 -36.34 -6.73
C THR A 731 -6.31 -36.40 -6.89
N SER A 732 -7.05 -35.61 -6.10
CA SER A 732 -8.52 -35.55 -6.19
C SER A 732 -9.01 -35.02 -7.54
N ILE A 733 -8.29 -34.06 -8.14
CA ILE A 733 -8.57 -33.54 -9.49
C ILE A 733 -8.30 -34.62 -10.55
N ALA A 734 -7.21 -35.37 -10.43
CA ALA A 734 -6.90 -36.47 -11.35
C ALA A 734 -7.98 -37.57 -11.29
N ASP A 735 -8.40 -37.96 -10.09
CA ASP A 735 -9.47 -38.93 -9.88
C ASP A 735 -10.80 -38.44 -10.46
N SER A 736 -11.17 -37.18 -10.19
CA SER A 736 -12.39 -36.57 -10.76
C SER A 736 -12.34 -36.49 -12.29
N SER A 737 -11.17 -36.19 -12.86
CA SER A 737 -10.97 -36.18 -14.32
C SER A 737 -11.16 -37.58 -14.91
N SER A 738 -10.68 -38.61 -14.23
CA SER A 738 -10.92 -40.01 -14.60
C SER A 738 -12.39 -40.38 -14.56
N GLU A 739 -13.11 -39.96 -13.50
CA GLU A 739 -14.55 -40.20 -13.37
C GLU A 739 -15.36 -39.50 -14.48
N VAL A 740 -15.08 -38.22 -14.76
CA VAL A 740 -15.74 -37.49 -15.85
C VAL A 740 -15.43 -38.14 -17.21
N SER A 741 -14.21 -38.62 -17.43
CA SER A 741 -13.87 -39.36 -18.64
C SER A 741 -14.73 -40.62 -18.80
N GLN A 742 -15.00 -41.33 -17.71
CA GLN A 742 -15.88 -42.50 -17.75
C GLN A 742 -17.34 -42.10 -18.02
N GLN A 743 -17.83 -41.03 -17.41
CA GLN A 743 -19.19 -40.51 -17.65
C GLN A 743 -19.40 -40.10 -19.11
N VAL A 744 -18.38 -39.52 -19.76
CA VAL A 744 -18.42 -39.18 -21.19
C VAL A 744 -18.61 -40.44 -22.06
N ILE A 745 -17.93 -41.55 -21.72
CA ILE A 745 -18.08 -42.84 -22.42
C ILE A 745 -19.51 -43.36 -22.26
N ASP A 746 -20.07 -43.29 -21.05
CA ASP A 746 -21.41 -43.77 -20.76
C ASP A 746 -22.48 -42.95 -21.50
N VAL A 747 -22.32 -41.62 -21.54
CA VAL A 747 -23.23 -40.72 -22.28
C VAL A 747 -23.15 -40.99 -23.78
N ASP A 748 -21.97 -41.24 -24.36
CA ASP A 748 -21.83 -41.59 -25.78
C ASP A 748 -22.59 -42.87 -26.14
N SER A 749 -22.58 -43.88 -25.25
CA SER A 749 -23.39 -45.10 -25.39
C SER A 749 -24.89 -44.80 -25.39
N VAL A 750 -25.35 -43.92 -24.48
CA VAL A 750 -26.76 -43.49 -24.41
C VAL A 750 -27.16 -42.73 -25.67
N LEU A 751 -26.30 -41.85 -26.19
CA LEU A 751 -26.56 -41.10 -27.42
C LEU A 751 -26.68 -42.01 -28.65
N LYS A 752 -25.85 -43.04 -28.76
CA LYS A 752 -25.97 -44.06 -29.83
C LYS A 752 -27.32 -44.77 -29.78
N ASN A 753 -27.79 -45.14 -28.58
CA ASN A 753 -29.10 -45.76 -28.40
C ASN A 753 -30.26 -44.80 -28.76
N LEU A 754 -30.18 -43.53 -28.33
CA LEU A 754 -31.15 -42.49 -28.67
C LEU A 754 -31.24 -42.24 -30.18
N SER A 755 -30.09 -42.18 -30.86
CA SER A 755 -30.02 -42.06 -32.32
C SER A 755 -30.71 -43.23 -33.00
N SER A 756 -30.43 -44.47 -32.55
CA SER A 756 -31.07 -45.67 -33.11
C SER A 756 -32.59 -45.70 -32.86
N GLN A 757 -33.05 -45.28 -31.68
CA GLN A 757 -34.48 -45.19 -31.37
C GLN A 757 -35.19 -44.11 -32.21
N SER A 758 -34.53 -42.96 -32.45
CA SER A 758 -35.05 -41.90 -33.33
C SER A 758 -35.15 -42.39 -34.78
N GLU A 759 -34.15 -43.11 -35.29
CA GLU A 759 -34.23 -43.73 -36.62
C GLU A 759 -35.37 -44.74 -36.72
N GLN A 760 -35.57 -45.57 -35.69
CA GLN A 760 -36.69 -46.51 -35.63
C GLN A 760 -38.05 -45.80 -35.59
N LEU A 761 -38.17 -44.70 -34.84
CA LEU A 761 -39.38 -43.88 -34.81
C LEU A 761 -39.68 -43.26 -36.17
N ASN A 762 -38.66 -42.72 -36.85
CA ASN A 762 -38.80 -42.20 -38.22
C ASN A 762 -39.23 -43.31 -39.20
N PHE A 763 -38.71 -44.54 -39.04
CA PHE A 763 -39.14 -45.70 -39.82
C PHE A 763 -40.61 -46.07 -39.56
N GLU A 764 -41.08 -46.12 -38.30
CA GLU A 764 -42.48 -46.41 -37.98
C GLU A 764 -43.43 -45.32 -38.50
N ILE A 765 -43.02 -44.05 -38.42
CA ILE A 765 -43.76 -42.92 -39.00
C ILE A 765 -43.89 -43.05 -40.52
N SER A 766 -42.84 -43.52 -41.21
CA SER A 766 -42.86 -43.71 -42.67
C SER A 766 -43.88 -44.74 -43.19
N LYS A 767 -44.47 -45.56 -42.30
CA LYS A 767 -45.51 -46.55 -42.65
C LYS A 767 -46.90 -45.92 -42.82
N PHE A 768 -47.09 -44.69 -42.37
CA PHE A 768 -48.33 -43.93 -42.55
C PHE A 768 -48.24 -43.09 -43.80
N ILE A 769 -49.32 -43.02 -44.57
CA ILE A 769 -49.47 -42.05 -45.66
C ILE A 769 -50.21 -40.87 -45.05
N TYR A 770 -49.49 -39.78 -44.82
CA TYR A 770 -49.95 -38.60 -44.11
C TYR A 770 -49.58 -37.31 -44.83
#